data_AF-A0A3B9EZA2-F1
#
_entry.id   AF-A0A3B9EZA2-F1
#
_cell.length_a   1.000
_cell.length_b   1.000
_cell.length_c   1.000
_cell.angle_alpha   90.00
_cell.angle_beta   90.00
_cell.angle_gamma   90.00
#
_symmetry.space_group_name_H-M   'P 1'
#
loop_
_entity.id
_entity.type
_entity.pdbx_description
1 polymer ?
#
loop_
_entity_poly.entity_id
_entity_poly.type
_entity_poly.pdbx_seq_one_letter_code
_entity_poly.pdbx_strand_id
1 'polypeptide(L)'
;MKKLYALLLFVVSAGMLNAQYYLLPAYDVGFNPGELNSDPEQTEASLASGSYGWTTIMNSTTTDTWSSSQALPFSFNFNGNAVTSYQVSNAGVLTFSSSPGMAPPTTPSALPSVLLPDKSICAWGINIGGANDAILSKTFGTAPNRQHWVFFSSASHPALGAGSWTYWGIVLEESTDKIYVVDQRTYSPTGTANVAVTVGIQTSVGSVIQVPSSPNVSSGTTATGGSGDDPSDNTWYEFAFGTQANYDIAGVGHTIPQLVQTGSANSLTLKFRNRGAFNINSMDLNYRINGGAAVTTSLSSLNIGSGDFYEIAHPTAWTPPTDAFYTIEAWASNLNGNSDGVNSNDTITIQVRAVANPPERIVVIEEKTGTWCGWCPRGLIGMDYMTTQYPNSVVGIAVHNADPMVVGTYDANIGTVAPGGYPGSAVDRILGPDPNNVDLEDAYNERQGVLPQATVGISGLTYNATNGQISVDVSAEFFADFNNADLRFVMVLTEDSVTGSSSGYAQANYYSFQSQNIALTGYGRNWQTSPSTIPASEMHYDHVARGIYPNFFGAAGSVPANVSFGQTVSYTMNANLPNAVQSDSRVHVVVMLVDNGTYEVLNSKSVKLKGQIGNEELSNANVLVYPNPAADHFYVNAEAMGGDVSINLVNSIGQVVRSSEHESSEVIELNTSDLGTGVYILTIESDDESYTQRISIVR
;
A
#
# COMPACT_ATOMS: atom_id res chain seq x y z
N MET A 1 61.57 -13.66 31.60
CA MET A 1 61.34 -12.23 31.30
C MET A 1 61.18 -11.94 29.79
N LYS A 2 60.37 -12.73 29.05
CA LYS A 2 60.06 -12.48 27.62
C LYS A 2 58.58 -12.72 27.27
N LYS A 3 57.71 -12.95 28.27
CA LYS A 3 56.27 -13.17 28.09
C LYS A 3 55.37 -12.07 28.68
N LEU A 4 55.96 -10.98 29.21
CA LEU A 4 55.19 -9.83 29.73
C LEU A 4 55.07 -8.65 28.74
N TYR A 5 55.83 -8.65 27.63
CA TYR A 5 55.77 -7.54 26.66
C TYR A 5 54.68 -7.68 25.59
N ALA A 6 54.11 -8.88 25.42
CA ALA A 6 53.03 -9.10 24.45
C ALA A 6 51.65 -8.64 24.96
N LEU A 7 51.48 -8.48 26.28
CA LEU A 7 50.22 -7.98 26.87
C LEU A 7 50.17 -6.45 26.96
N LEU A 8 51.33 -5.77 26.89
CA LEU A 8 51.42 -4.30 26.98
C LEU A 8 51.31 -3.59 25.61
N LEU A 9 51.37 -4.34 24.50
CA LEU A 9 51.23 -3.81 23.13
C LEU A 9 49.84 -3.96 22.53
N PHE A 10 48.89 -4.58 23.25
CA PHE A 10 47.49 -4.74 22.81
C PHE A 10 46.51 -3.79 23.51
N VAL A 11 47.01 -2.84 24.34
CA VAL A 11 46.18 -1.90 25.12
C VAL A 11 46.39 -0.43 24.73
N VAL A 12 47.17 -0.14 23.69
CA VAL A 12 47.38 1.26 23.22
C VAL A 12 47.03 1.39 21.74
N SER A 13 45.77 1.10 21.43
CA SER A 13 45.02 1.69 20.30
C SER A 13 43.52 1.47 20.46
N ALA A 14 43.02 1.44 21.71
CA ALA A 14 41.65 1.88 21.95
C ALA A 14 41.67 3.39 21.71
N GLY A 15 41.48 3.79 20.44
CA GLY A 15 41.14 5.17 20.14
C GLY A 15 39.99 5.51 21.08
N MET A 16 40.17 6.55 21.90
CA MET A 16 39.05 7.10 22.64
C MET A 16 38.00 7.42 21.59
N LEU A 17 36.92 6.64 21.54
CA LEU A 17 35.72 7.00 20.82
C LEU A 17 35.27 8.31 21.49
N ASN A 18 35.57 9.44 20.86
CA ASN A 18 34.99 10.70 21.28
C ASN A 18 33.49 10.52 21.08
N ALA A 19 32.74 10.43 22.18
CA ALA A 19 31.28 10.43 22.13
C ALA A 19 30.87 11.74 21.44
N GLN A 20 30.31 11.60 20.25
CA GLN A 20 29.87 12.70 19.41
C GLN A 20 28.71 12.22 18.54
N TYR A 21 27.88 13.16 18.11
CA TYR A 21 26.83 12.93 17.12
C TYR A 21 27.27 13.56 15.79
N TYR A 22 26.78 13.02 14.68
CA TYR A 22 26.85 13.66 13.37
C TYR A 22 25.44 13.84 12.79
N LEU A 23 25.27 14.84 11.91
CA LEU A 23 23.97 15.27 11.40
C LEU A 23 23.77 14.77 9.96
N LEU A 24 22.65 14.08 9.72
CA LEU A 24 22.19 13.62 8.41
C LEU A 24 20.73 14.05 8.19
N PRO A 25 20.48 15.20 7.54
CA PRO A 25 19.13 15.60 7.17
C PRO A 25 18.52 14.64 6.13
N ALA A 26 17.20 14.60 6.09
CA ALA A 26 16.39 13.96 5.06
C ALA A 26 15.22 14.89 4.77
N TYR A 27 15.21 15.45 3.57
CA TYR A 27 14.23 16.46 3.17
C TYR A 27 13.11 15.82 2.35
N ASP A 28 11.86 16.03 2.76
CA ASP A 28 10.62 15.67 2.06
C ASP A 28 10.65 14.25 1.48
N VAL A 29 11.10 13.28 2.29
CA VAL A 29 11.45 11.95 1.79
C VAL A 29 10.25 11.02 1.61
N GLY A 30 9.06 11.44 2.02
CA GLY A 30 7.83 10.66 1.88
C GLY A 30 7.46 9.80 3.08
N PHE A 31 8.24 9.82 4.16
CA PHE A 31 8.02 8.97 5.32
C PHE A 31 8.74 9.48 6.58
N ASN A 32 8.20 9.12 7.74
CA ASN A 32 8.82 9.33 9.04
C ASN A 32 10.04 8.41 9.26
N PRO A 33 11.00 8.79 10.12
CA PRO A 33 12.18 7.96 10.41
C PRO A 33 11.84 6.49 10.67
N GLY A 34 12.46 5.57 9.92
CA GLY A 34 12.26 4.13 10.10
C GLY A 34 10.87 3.59 9.76
N GLU A 35 9.97 4.42 9.19
CA GLU A 35 8.63 4.04 8.73
C GLU A 35 7.73 3.42 9.84
N LEU A 36 8.06 3.67 11.11
CA LEU A 36 7.32 3.10 12.26
C LEU A 36 6.09 3.91 12.68
N ASN A 37 6.09 5.23 12.42
CA ASN A 37 4.99 6.13 12.76
C ASN A 37 4.25 6.57 11.50
N SER A 38 3.08 5.98 11.27
CA SER A 38 2.12 6.34 10.21
C SER A 38 0.81 6.91 10.78
N ASP A 39 0.77 7.26 12.07
CA ASP A 39 -0.39 7.95 12.64
C ASP A 39 -0.56 9.33 11.96
N PRO A 40 -1.81 9.81 11.80
CA PRO A 40 -2.06 11.07 11.12
C PRO A 40 -1.56 12.27 11.92
N GLU A 41 -1.19 13.34 11.23
CA GLU A 41 -0.58 14.54 11.81
C GLU A 41 -1.63 15.56 12.22
N GLN A 42 -2.27 15.26 13.35
CA GLN A 42 -3.50 15.91 13.79
C GLN A 42 -3.37 16.55 15.17
N THR A 43 -4.37 17.37 15.52
CA THR A 43 -4.45 18.01 16.85
C THR A 43 -4.45 17.00 18.01
N GLU A 44 -4.12 17.47 19.21
CA GLU A 44 -4.13 16.64 20.41
C GLU A 44 -5.44 15.88 20.62
N ALA A 45 -6.58 16.56 20.46
CA ALA A 45 -7.89 15.94 20.66
C ALA A 45 -8.13 14.75 19.72
N SER A 46 -7.57 14.80 18.50
CA SER A 46 -7.63 13.69 17.54
C SER A 46 -6.71 12.55 17.96
N LEU A 47 -5.46 12.86 18.30
CA LEU A 47 -4.41 11.88 18.58
C LEU A 47 -4.53 11.20 19.95
N ALA A 48 -4.86 11.96 20.99
CA ALA A 48 -5.05 11.46 22.35
C ALA A 48 -6.42 10.78 22.53
N SER A 49 -7.29 10.82 21.53
CA SER A 49 -8.50 10.00 21.52
C SER A 49 -8.13 8.51 21.61
N GLY A 50 -9.03 7.69 22.17
CA GLY A 50 -8.81 6.26 22.37
C GLY A 50 -8.52 5.45 21.10
N SER A 51 -8.51 6.09 19.93
CA SER A 51 -8.27 5.48 18.62
C SER A 51 -6.80 5.41 18.22
N TYR A 52 -5.92 6.32 18.68
CA TYR A 52 -4.50 6.32 18.29
C TYR A 52 -3.52 6.12 19.46
N GLY A 53 -3.97 6.29 20.72
CA GLY A 53 -3.19 5.87 21.89
C GLY A 53 -1.99 6.75 22.25
N TRP A 54 -2.02 8.05 21.91
CA TRP A 54 -1.03 9.02 22.37
C TRP A 54 -1.26 9.42 23.84
N THR A 55 -0.18 9.73 24.57
CA THR A 55 -0.23 10.19 25.97
C THR A 55 0.18 11.64 26.10
N THR A 56 -0.67 12.48 26.69
CA THR A 56 -0.38 13.91 26.93
C THR A 56 0.64 14.10 28.06
N ILE A 57 1.78 14.73 27.72
CA ILE A 57 2.84 15.11 28.67
C ILE A 57 2.57 16.50 29.27
N MET A 58 2.13 17.45 28.44
CA MET A 58 1.90 18.83 28.83
C MET A 58 0.76 19.43 28.02
N ASN A 59 -0.21 20.04 28.69
CA ASN A 59 -1.26 20.85 28.07
C ASN A 59 -0.75 22.26 27.79
N SER A 60 -1.49 23.01 26.97
CA SER A 60 -1.20 24.41 26.66
C SER A 60 -0.78 25.26 27.87
N THR A 61 0.30 26.02 27.71
CA THR A 61 0.82 26.96 28.70
C THR A 61 1.54 28.12 28.04
N THR A 62 1.32 29.33 28.56
CA THR A 62 2.02 30.55 28.13
C THR A 62 3.20 30.90 29.02
N THR A 63 3.46 30.12 30.07
CA THR A 63 4.58 30.33 31.00
C THR A 63 5.68 29.32 30.71
N ASP A 64 6.92 29.79 30.58
CA ASP A 64 8.10 28.94 30.40
C ASP A 64 8.16 27.88 31.52
N THR A 65 7.96 26.62 31.14
CA THR A 65 7.74 25.51 32.08
C THR A 65 8.37 24.22 31.56
N TRP A 66 8.99 23.45 32.45
CA TRP A 66 9.37 22.05 32.21
C TRP A 66 8.21 21.13 32.58
N SER A 67 8.02 20.04 31.84
CA SER A 67 7.11 18.96 32.21
C SER A 67 7.54 18.28 33.50
N SER A 68 6.64 17.48 34.06
CA SER A 68 7.07 16.42 34.99
C SER A 68 8.01 15.44 34.27
N SER A 69 8.86 14.76 35.04
CA SER A 69 9.78 13.77 34.50
C SER A 69 9.03 12.58 33.90
N GLN A 70 9.37 12.23 32.66
CA GLN A 70 8.83 11.10 31.92
C GLN A 70 9.85 9.95 31.95
N ALA A 71 9.38 8.71 32.14
CA ALA A 71 10.24 7.54 32.04
C ALA A 71 10.46 7.17 30.56
N LEU A 72 11.67 6.77 30.20
CA LEU A 72 11.94 6.22 28.88
C LEU A 72 11.43 4.76 28.80
N PRO A 73 10.82 4.36 27.67
CA PRO A 73 10.30 3.00 27.47
C PRO A 73 11.40 1.96 27.19
N PHE A 74 12.64 2.41 27.00
CA PHE A 74 13.84 1.61 26.79
C PHE A 74 15.07 2.32 27.33
N SER A 75 16.16 1.57 27.52
CA SER A 75 17.47 2.14 27.82
C SER A 75 17.96 2.94 26.62
N PHE A 76 18.32 4.20 26.82
CA PHE A 76 18.87 5.06 25.77
C PHE A 76 20.25 5.56 26.19
N ASN A 77 21.23 5.50 25.29
CA ASN A 77 22.56 6.04 25.55
C ASN A 77 22.70 7.42 24.89
N PHE A 78 22.71 8.46 25.73
CA PHE A 78 22.91 9.84 25.30
C PHE A 78 24.37 10.24 25.48
N ASN A 79 25.09 10.38 24.36
CA ASN A 79 26.49 10.76 24.31
C ASN A 79 27.41 9.92 25.23
N GLY A 80 27.31 8.60 25.19
CA GLY A 80 28.10 7.68 26.01
C GLY A 80 27.58 7.50 27.45
N ASN A 81 26.44 8.10 27.80
CA ASN A 81 25.84 7.99 29.12
C ASN A 81 24.41 7.44 29.03
N ALA A 82 24.13 6.36 29.76
CA ALA A 82 22.77 5.84 29.88
C ALA A 82 21.85 6.88 30.55
N VAL A 83 20.68 7.09 29.95
CA VAL A 83 19.60 7.92 30.48
C VAL A 83 18.31 7.10 30.52
N THR A 84 17.48 7.34 31.53
CA THR A 84 16.26 6.56 31.80
C THR A 84 15.00 7.42 31.91
N SER A 85 15.16 8.74 31.88
CA SER A 85 14.06 9.69 32.01
C SER A 85 14.40 11.01 31.33
N TYR A 86 13.39 11.75 30.92
CA TYR A 86 13.53 13.07 30.31
C TYR A 86 12.48 14.05 30.83
N GLN A 87 12.70 15.34 30.56
CA GLN A 87 11.72 16.41 30.71
C GLN A 87 11.65 17.20 29.40
N VAL A 88 10.49 17.78 29.10
CA VAL A 88 10.27 18.59 27.90
C VAL A 88 9.77 19.97 28.29
N SER A 89 10.26 21.02 27.63
CA SER A 89 9.79 22.38 27.84
C SER A 89 8.62 22.68 26.91
N ASN A 90 7.80 23.66 27.30
CA ASN A 90 6.80 24.23 26.40
C ASN A 90 7.41 24.89 25.15
N ALA A 91 8.73 25.10 25.13
CA ALA A 91 9.46 25.82 24.08
C ALA A 91 10.18 24.92 23.04
N GLY A 92 9.89 23.61 23.02
CA GLY A 92 10.50 22.68 22.06
C GLY A 92 11.85 22.09 22.46
N VAL A 93 12.16 22.01 23.76
CA VAL A 93 13.43 21.43 24.24
C VAL A 93 13.15 20.19 25.06
N LEU A 94 13.83 19.09 24.74
CA LEU A 94 13.90 17.89 25.59
C LEU A 94 15.23 17.87 26.33
N THR A 95 15.25 17.55 27.63
CA THR A 95 16.49 17.38 28.39
C THR A 95 16.51 16.09 29.20
N PHE A 96 17.70 15.50 29.30
CA PHE A 96 17.99 14.39 30.21
C PHE A 96 18.67 14.83 31.51
N SER A 97 18.80 16.14 31.75
CA SER A 97 19.32 16.66 33.01
C SER A 97 18.33 16.37 34.15
N SER A 98 18.83 15.82 35.27
CA SER A 98 18.03 15.61 36.48
C SER A 98 17.77 16.90 37.26
N SER A 99 18.42 18.01 36.88
CA SER A 99 18.25 19.33 37.46
C SER A 99 18.35 20.38 36.35
N PRO A 100 17.32 20.50 35.48
CA PRO A 100 17.39 21.32 34.28
C PRO A 100 17.37 22.84 34.56
N GLY A 101 17.10 23.25 35.80
CA GLY A 101 17.03 24.66 36.19
C GLY A 101 15.77 25.34 35.64
N MET A 102 15.91 26.59 35.20
CA MET A 102 14.81 27.33 34.58
C MET A 102 14.44 26.74 33.22
N ALA A 103 13.16 26.79 32.87
CA ALA A 103 12.71 26.44 31.53
C ALA A 103 13.24 27.46 30.51
N PRO A 104 13.60 27.02 29.30
CA PRO A 104 14.10 27.90 28.27
C PRO A 104 12.97 28.81 27.74
N PRO A 105 13.29 30.06 27.37
CA PRO A 105 12.32 30.96 26.75
C PRO A 105 11.94 30.49 25.36
N THR A 106 10.83 30.98 24.82
CA THR A 106 10.38 30.64 23.46
C THR A 106 11.25 31.24 22.35
N THR A 107 12.04 32.28 22.63
CA THR A 107 12.95 32.86 21.63
C THR A 107 14.24 32.05 21.56
N PRO A 108 14.54 31.38 20.44
CA PRO A 108 15.71 30.51 20.35
C PRO A 108 17.01 31.26 20.07
N SER A 109 18.13 30.60 20.35
CA SER A 109 19.48 31.03 19.97
C SER A 109 20.26 29.87 19.36
N ALA A 110 21.33 30.16 18.62
CA ALA A 110 22.27 29.12 18.18
C ALA A 110 22.87 28.37 19.38
N LEU A 111 23.26 27.12 19.17
CA LEU A 111 24.01 26.31 20.14
C LEU A 111 25.53 26.60 20.04
N PRO A 112 26.28 26.55 21.16
CA PRO A 112 25.81 26.32 22.52
C PRO A 112 25.06 27.52 23.09
N SER A 113 24.10 27.25 23.96
CA SER A 113 23.34 28.26 24.70
C SER A 113 23.35 27.99 26.19
N VAL A 114 23.70 29.01 26.96
CA VAL A 114 23.65 28.98 28.44
C VAL A 114 22.21 29.00 28.97
N LEU A 115 21.22 29.28 28.13
CA LEU A 115 19.81 29.24 28.46
C LEU A 115 19.25 27.81 28.45
N LEU A 116 20.03 26.84 27.96
CA LEU A 116 19.68 25.44 27.92
C LEU A 116 20.52 24.66 28.94
N PRO A 117 19.93 23.70 29.66
CA PRO A 117 20.73 22.76 30.43
C PRO A 117 21.60 21.91 29.51
N ASP A 118 22.65 21.31 30.07
CA ASP A 118 23.36 20.21 29.42
C ASP A 118 22.39 19.06 29.13
N LYS A 119 22.76 18.21 28.16
CA LYS A 119 21.95 17.08 27.68
C LYS A 119 20.59 17.48 27.10
N SER A 120 20.58 18.50 26.25
CA SER A 120 19.38 19.01 25.59
C SER A 120 19.31 18.62 24.11
N ILE A 121 18.11 18.31 23.64
CA ILE A 121 17.71 18.11 22.24
C ILE A 121 16.71 19.21 21.89
N CYS A 122 16.88 19.87 20.76
CA CYS A 122 16.17 21.10 20.43
C CYS A 122 15.37 20.94 19.12
N ALA A 123 14.08 21.21 19.22
CA ALA A 123 13.27 21.89 18.20
C ALA A 123 12.91 23.28 18.77
N TRP A 124 13.92 23.99 19.27
CA TRP A 124 13.75 25.13 20.17
C TRP A 124 13.26 26.35 19.40
N GLY A 125 12.17 26.96 19.85
CA GLY A 125 11.59 28.15 19.23
C GLY A 125 10.09 28.05 19.04
N ILE A 126 9.56 26.83 18.99
CA ILE A 126 8.12 26.55 19.06
C ILE A 126 7.58 26.84 20.47
N ASN A 127 6.28 27.01 20.61
CA ASN A 127 5.62 27.26 21.90
C ASN A 127 4.22 26.64 21.93
N ILE A 128 3.88 25.90 22.98
CA ILE A 128 2.52 25.36 23.17
C ILE A 128 1.57 26.34 23.89
N GLY A 129 1.52 27.59 23.44
CA GLY A 129 0.71 28.64 24.10
C GLY A 129 -0.72 28.78 23.58
N GLY A 130 -1.04 28.16 22.44
CA GLY A 130 -2.37 28.20 21.82
C GLY A 130 -3.35 27.21 22.45
N ALA A 131 -4.65 27.42 22.25
CA ALA A 131 -5.71 26.69 22.95
C ALA A 131 -5.76 25.18 22.62
N ASN A 132 -5.25 24.78 21.46
CA ASN A 132 -5.22 23.38 21.01
C ASN A 132 -3.82 22.77 21.09
N ASP A 133 -2.86 23.50 21.68
CA ASP A 133 -1.47 23.10 21.70
C ASP A 133 -1.22 22.12 22.85
N ALA A 134 -0.41 21.11 22.59
CA ALA A 134 0.00 20.14 23.59
C ALA A 134 1.33 19.48 23.23
N ILE A 135 1.93 18.83 24.22
CA ILE A 135 3.04 17.92 24.02
C ILE A 135 2.55 16.51 24.31
N LEU A 136 2.70 15.62 23.34
CA LEU A 136 2.29 14.22 23.38
C LEU A 136 3.49 13.29 23.33
N SER A 137 3.28 12.04 23.74
CA SER A 137 4.23 10.97 23.46
C SER A 137 3.58 9.65 23.13
N LYS A 138 4.29 8.84 22.34
CA LYS A 138 3.93 7.47 21.99
C LYS A 138 5.19 6.69 21.63
N THR A 139 5.15 5.38 21.84
CA THR A 139 6.21 4.47 21.41
C THR A 139 5.71 3.57 20.31
N PHE A 140 6.44 3.57 19.19
CA PHE A 140 6.17 2.75 18.01
C PHE A 140 7.18 1.61 17.90
N GLY A 141 6.80 0.58 17.15
CA GLY A 141 7.61 -0.62 16.94
C GLY A 141 7.62 -1.61 18.10
N THR A 142 8.43 -2.65 17.97
CA THR A 142 8.60 -3.72 18.96
C THR A 142 10.07 -3.83 19.35
N ALA A 143 10.34 -4.11 20.63
CA ALA A 143 11.72 -4.27 21.09
C ALA A 143 12.46 -5.34 20.27
N PRO A 144 13.74 -5.13 19.91
CA PRO A 144 14.61 -4.01 20.30
C PRO A 144 14.62 -2.83 19.30
N ASN A 145 13.65 -2.75 18.40
CA ASN A 145 13.55 -1.76 17.32
C ASN A 145 12.36 -0.83 17.54
N ARG A 146 12.39 -0.08 18.65
CA ARG A 146 11.36 0.89 19.01
C ARG A 146 11.80 2.31 18.74
N GLN A 147 10.83 3.19 18.49
CA GLN A 147 11.02 4.63 18.49
C GLN A 147 10.09 5.27 19.52
N HIS A 148 10.63 6.13 20.38
CA HIS A 148 9.84 6.92 21.30
C HIS A 148 9.73 8.36 20.78
N TRP A 149 8.51 8.77 20.49
CA TRP A 149 8.17 10.06 19.93
C TRP A 149 7.70 11.01 21.04
N VAL A 150 8.21 12.23 21.01
CA VAL A 150 7.71 13.40 21.74
C VAL A 150 7.24 14.40 20.69
N PHE A 151 5.94 14.65 20.65
CA PHE A 151 5.28 15.39 19.58
C PHE A 151 4.70 16.71 20.11
N PHE A 152 5.07 17.81 19.47
CA PHE A 152 4.57 19.15 19.76
C PHE A 152 3.41 19.45 18.80
N SER A 153 2.19 19.10 19.23
CA SER A 153 1.00 19.20 18.38
C SER A 153 0.44 20.61 18.38
N SER A 154 0.14 21.15 17.19
CA SER A 154 -0.47 22.47 16.99
C SER A 154 0.33 23.62 17.63
N ALA A 155 1.63 23.47 17.83
CA ALA A 155 2.44 24.47 18.51
C ALA A 155 2.42 25.81 17.78
N SER A 156 2.43 26.89 18.54
CA SER A 156 2.51 28.26 18.04
C SER A 156 3.97 28.69 17.82
N HIS A 157 4.21 29.63 16.91
CA HIS A 157 5.51 30.29 16.77
C HIS A 157 5.33 31.79 16.50
N PRO A 158 6.06 32.70 17.17
CA PRO A 158 5.85 34.15 17.03
C PRO A 158 5.96 34.67 15.59
N ALA A 159 6.88 34.09 14.80
CA ALA A 159 7.05 34.48 13.39
C ALA A 159 5.91 34.04 12.46
N LEU A 160 5.07 33.06 12.85
CA LEU A 160 3.96 32.58 12.03
C LEU A 160 2.71 33.48 12.11
N GLY A 161 2.59 34.31 13.13
CA GLY A 161 1.40 35.14 13.36
C GLY A 161 0.26 34.39 14.06
N ALA A 162 -0.83 35.12 14.35
CA ALA A 162 -1.98 34.59 15.09
C ALA A 162 -2.84 33.65 14.24
N GLY A 163 -3.33 32.55 14.83
CA GLY A 163 -4.14 31.54 14.13
C GLY A 163 -3.32 30.54 13.32
N SER A 164 -2.00 30.64 13.38
CA SER A 164 -1.04 29.75 12.74
C SER A 164 -0.58 28.65 13.70
N TRP A 165 -0.08 27.55 13.16
CA TRP A 165 0.40 26.41 13.94
C TRP A 165 1.54 25.69 13.23
N THR A 166 2.32 24.93 13.99
CA THR A 166 3.40 24.07 13.52
C THR A 166 3.46 22.78 14.33
N TYR A 167 3.88 21.71 13.71
CA TYR A 167 3.95 20.37 14.26
C TYR A 167 5.37 19.85 14.12
N TRP A 168 5.99 19.52 15.24
CA TRP A 168 7.37 19.03 15.29
C TRP A 168 7.48 17.83 16.24
N GLY A 169 8.40 16.92 15.94
CA GLY A 169 8.69 15.75 16.75
C GLY A 169 10.14 15.71 17.22
N ILE A 170 10.38 15.18 18.41
CA ILE A 170 11.68 14.66 18.85
C ILE A 170 11.55 13.16 19.03
N VAL A 171 12.40 12.38 18.36
CA VAL A 171 12.33 10.92 18.34
C VAL A 171 13.63 10.33 18.86
N LEU A 172 13.51 9.34 19.73
CA LEU A 172 14.63 8.54 20.23
C LEU A 172 14.50 7.12 19.68
N GLU A 173 15.57 6.57 19.09
CA GLU A 173 15.58 5.21 18.52
C GLU A 173 16.31 4.24 19.44
N GLU A 174 15.65 3.13 19.78
CA GLU A 174 16.23 2.05 20.58
C GLU A 174 17.38 1.36 19.81
N SER A 175 18.37 0.87 20.55
CA SER A 175 19.54 0.11 20.05
C SER A 175 20.56 0.89 19.22
N THR A 176 20.15 1.87 18.42
CA THR A 176 21.05 2.68 17.59
C THR A 176 21.45 4.01 18.24
N ASP A 177 20.74 4.41 19.31
CA ASP A 177 20.88 5.68 20.01
C ASP A 177 20.75 6.92 19.10
N LYS A 178 20.13 6.76 17.92
CA LYS A 178 19.85 7.88 17.03
C LYS A 178 18.76 8.77 17.62
N ILE A 179 18.88 10.05 17.30
CA ILE A 179 17.90 11.07 17.65
C ILE A 179 17.40 11.66 16.33
N TYR A 180 16.10 11.89 16.23
CA TYR A 180 15.52 12.63 15.12
C TYR A 180 14.81 13.88 15.64
N VAL A 181 14.92 14.97 14.89
CA VAL A 181 14.00 16.10 15.01
C VAL A 181 13.21 16.16 13.71
N VAL A 182 11.90 16.03 13.80
CA VAL A 182 11.00 15.87 12.65
C VAL A 182 10.18 17.14 12.48
N ASP A 183 10.26 17.73 11.28
CA ASP A 183 9.39 18.79 10.79
C ASP A 183 8.24 18.13 10.05
N GLN A 184 7.02 18.31 10.56
CA GLN A 184 5.85 17.54 10.13
C GLN A 184 4.91 18.44 9.34
N ARG A 185 4.28 19.40 10.02
CA ARG A 185 3.22 20.19 9.41
C ARG A 185 3.27 21.64 9.86
N THR A 186 3.23 22.60 8.94
CA THR A 186 3.16 24.03 9.30
C THR A 186 2.10 24.78 8.50
N TYR A 187 1.22 25.47 9.23
CA TYR A 187 0.21 26.33 8.65
C TYR A 187 0.52 27.80 8.87
N SER A 188 0.44 28.55 7.77
CA SER A 188 0.63 29.99 7.73
C SER A 188 -0.50 30.60 6.90
N PRO A 189 -1.41 31.41 7.48
CA PRO A 189 -2.56 31.98 6.77
C PRO A 189 -2.18 32.77 5.51
N THR A 190 -1.00 33.40 5.50
CA THR A 190 -0.50 34.18 4.36
C THR A 190 0.35 33.35 3.40
N GLY A 191 0.76 32.13 3.78
CA GLY A 191 1.70 31.29 3.04
C GLY A 191 3.14 31.84 2.98
N THR A 192 3.41 32.97 3.62
CA THR A 192 4.71 33.67 3.53
C THR A 192 5.49 33.69 4.82
N ALA A 193 4.82 33.50 5.96
CA ALA A 193 5.47 33.39 7.27
C ALA A 193 5.86 31.95 7.56
N ASN A 194 7.00 31.75 8.23
CA ASN A 194 7.54 30.44 8.58
C ASN A 194 8.11 30.46 10.02
N VAL A 195 8.34 29.29 10.61
CA VAL A 195 9.05 29.13 11.88
C VAL A 195 10.53 29.49 11.72
N ALA A 196 11.17 29.82 12.85
CA ALA A 196 12.60 30.03 12.95
C ALA A 196 13.08 29.33 14.22
N VAL A 197 13.50 28.07 14.08
CA VAL A 197 13.84 27.20 15.21
C VAL A 197 15.33 26.84 15.24
N THR A 198 15.85 26.56 16.43
CA THR A 198 17.13 25.89 16.62
C THR A 198 16.89 24.39 16.64
N VAL A 199 17.45 23.68 15.66
CA VAL A 199 17.45 22.22 15.61
C VAL A 199 18.84 21.69 15.93
N GLY A 200 18.98 20.94 17.01
CA GLY A 200 20.30 20.51 17.45
C GLY A 200 20.34 19.75 18.77
N ILE A 201 21.55 19.33 19.15
CA ILE A 201 21.86 18.68 20.41
C ILE A 201 22.95 19.48 21.12
N GLN A 202 22.71 19.79 22.40
CA GLN A 202 23.71 20.30 23.33
C GLN A 202 23.98 19.23 24.38
N THR A 203 25.09 18.50 24.23
CA THR A 203 25.47 17.51 25.25
C THR A 203 26.06 18.21 26.47
N SER A 204 26.86 19.25 26.21
CA SER A 204 27.30 20.25 27.17
C SER A 204 27.58 21.57 26.44
N VAL A 205 27.76 22.68 27.16
CA VAL A 205 28.15 23.98 26.57
C VAL A 205 29.40 23.88 25.68
N GLY A 206 30.29 22.91 25.90
CA GLY A 206 31.50 22.69 25.08
C GLY A 206 31.33 21.67 23.94
N SER A 207 30.18 21.03 23.80
CA SER A 207 29.95 19.95 22.83
C SER A 207 28.52 20.00 22.30
N VAL A 208 28.38 20.54 21.09
CA VAL A 208 27.10 20.74 20.41
C VAL A 208 27.18 20.32 18.95
N ILE A 209 26.02 19.96 18.41
CA ILE A 209 25.79 19.83 16.98
C ILE A 209 24.43 20.47 16.66
N GLN A 210 24.33 21.19 15.55
CA GLN A 210 23.09 21.83 15.14
C GLN A 210 22.98 21.86 13.62
N VAL A 211 21.74 21.94 13.13
CA VAL A 211 21.46 22.24 11.73
C VAL A 211 22.06 23.61 11.41
N PRO A 212 22.85 23.77 10.32
CA PRO A 212 23.61 24.99 10.05
C PRO A 212 22.79 26.29 10.02
N SER A 213 21.51 26.23 9.66
CA SER A 213 20.62 27.40 9.62
C SER A 213 20.10 27.82 10.99
N SER A 214 20.33 27.05 12.07
CA SER A 214 19.91 27.39 13.43
C SER A 214 20.47 28.75 13.88
N PRO A 215 19.68 29.63 14.54
CA PRO A 215 18.32 29.42 15.06
C PRO A 215 17.20 29.71 14.05
N ASN A 216 17.50 29.75 12.75
CA ASN A 216 16.56 30.11 11.69
C ASN A 216 16.22 28.92 10.80
N VAL A 217 16.13 27.71 11.36
CA VAL A 217 15.60 26.56 10.61
C VAL A 217 14.12 26.83 10.36
N SER A 218 13.73 26.81 9.09
CA SER A 218 12.35 26.97 8.64
C SER A 218 11.73 25.60 8.39
N SER A 219 10.40 25.52 8.49
CA SER A 219 9.66 24.32 8.12
C SER A 219 9.60 24.20 6.59
N GLY A 220 9.89 23.02 6.06
CA GLY A 220 9.75 22.68 4.63
C GLY A 220 8.29 22.43 4.24
N THR A 221 7.46 22.03 5.20
CA THR A 221 6.06 21.61 4.99
C THR A 221 5.07 22.76 5.15
N THR A 222 5.42 23.95 4.65
CA THR A 222 4.56 25.13 4.70
C THR A 222 3.55 25.15 3.54
N ALA A 223 2.26 25.06 3.86
CA ALA A 223 1.19 25.30 2.89
C ALA A 223 0.13 26.27 3.41
N THR A 224 -0.57 26.94 2.50
CA THR A 224 -1.77 27.77 2.75
C THR A 224 -3.00 26.98 3.19
N GLY A 225 -2.86 25.69 3.50
CA GLY A 225 -3.91 24.81 4.03
C GLY A 225 -3.42 23.72 4.98
N GLY A 226 -2.14 23.77 5.41
CA GLY A 226 -1.45 22.61 5.98
C GLY A 226 -1.12 21.61 4.87
N SER A 227 0.05 20.99 4.93
CA SER A 227 0.38 19.82 4.11
C SER A 227 -0.59 18.66 4.36
N GLY A 228 -0.37 17.50 3.71
CA GLY A 228 -1.06 16.27 4.05
C GLY A 228 -1.09 16.05 5.57
N ASP A 229 -2.12 15.41 6.09
CA ASP A 229 -2.14 14.99 7.50
C ASP A 229 -1.44 13.64 7.68
N ASP A 230 -0.42 13.37 6.87
CA ASP A 230 0.30 12.12 6.77
C ASP A 230 1.80 12.42 6.53
N PRO A 231 2.70 11.43 6.69
CA PRO A 231 4.15 11.67 6.62
C PRO A 231 4.74 11.94 5.24
N SER A 232 3.93 12.05 4.18
CA SER A 232 4.38 12.10 2.78
C SER A 232 5.23 13.31 2.40
N ASP A 233 5.27 14.36 3.22
CA ASP A 233 6.13 15.52 2.98
C ASP A 233 7.05 15.85 4.15
N ASN A 234 7.17 14.97 5.13
CA ASN A 234 7.97 15.24 6.32
C ASN A 234 9.47 15.36 6.01
N THR A 235 10.09 16.33 6.68
CA THR A 235 11.54 16.48 6.77
C THR A 235 12.01 16.03 8.15
N TRP A 236 13.14 15.33 8.24
CA TRP A 236 13.73 14.98 9.53
C TRP A 236 15.24 15.12 9.56
N TYR A 237 15.73 15.53 10.73
CA TYR A 237 17.14 15.75 11.02
C TYR A 237 17.63 14.62 11.91
N GLU A 238 18.38 13.69 11.33
CA GLU A 238 18.98 12.58 12.08
C GLU A 238 20.29 13.02 12.73
N PHE A 239 20.38 12.86 14.04
CA PHE A 239 21.60 12.94 14.80
C PHE A 239 22.03 11.53 15.16
N ALA A 240 22.95 10.98 14.38
CA ALA A 240 23.45 9.63 14.56
C ALA A 240 24.62 9.62 15.56
N PHE A 241 24.57 8.70 16.51
CA PHE A 241 25.63 8.55 17.52
C PHE A 241 26.86 7.88 16.90
N GLY A 242 28.05 8.45 17.13
CA GLY A 242 29.33 7.92 16.69
C GLY A 242 30.08 8.83 15.72
N THR A 243 30.99 8.25 14.95
CA THR A 243 31.79 8.98 13.96
C THR A 243 31.29 8.67 12.57
N GLN A 244 30.99 9.71 11.79
CA GLN A 244 30.60 9.56 10.39
C GLN A 244 31.78 9.03 9.56
N ALA A 245 31.56 7.96 8.80
CA ALA A 245 32.53 7.48 7.84
C ALA A 245 32.64 8.46 6.65
N ASN A 246 33.77 8.47 5.94
CA ASN A 246 33.92 9.31 4.75
C ASN A 246 33.02 8.80 3.60
N TYR A 247 32.96 7.48 3.43
CA TYR A 247 32.16 6.79 2.42
C TYR A 247 31.35 5.72 3.15
N ASP A 248 30.03 5.78 3.04
CA ASP A 248 29.07 4.85 3.65
C ASP A 248 27.75 4.98 2.89
N ILE A 249 27.32 3.91 2.22
CA ILE A 249 26.05 3.85 1.52
C ILE A 249 25.19 2.71 2.06
N ALA A 250 24.13 3.08 2.75
CA ALA A 250 23.23 2.13 3.35
C ALA A 250 22.17 1.68 2.33
N GLY A 251 21.88 0.38 2.32
CA GLY A 251 20.68 -0.15 1.69
C GLY A 251 19.45 0.16 2.54
N VAL A 252 18.45 0.83 1.97
CA VAL A 252 17.27 1.29 2.73
C VAL A 252 15.92 0.76 2.22
N GLY A 253 15.84 0.26 0.98
CA GLY A 253 14.58 -0.28 0.46
C GLY A 253 14.66 -0.84 -0.96
N HIS A 254 13.55 -1.39 -1.46
CA HIS A 254 13.41 -1.91 -2.81
C HIS A 254 11.94 -1.89 -3.26
N THR A 255 11.69 -1.96 -4.57
CA THR A 255 10.33 -2.15 -5.14
C THR A 255 10.15 -3.52 -5.82
N ILE A 256 11.09 -4.45 -5.58
CA ILE A 256 11.01 -5.81 -6.12
C ILE A 256 9.81 -6.55 -5.54
N PRO A 257 8.88 -7.08 -6.37
CA PRO A 257 7.71 -7.82 -5.90
C PRO A 257 8.09 -9.11 -5.17
N GLN A 258 7.27 -9.50 -4.19
CA GLN A 258 7.45 -10.76 -3.46
C GLN A 258 7.14 -12.00 -4.32
N LEU A 259 6.34 -11.84 -5.39
CA LEU A 259 6.00 -12.88 -6.36
C LEU A 259 6.39 -12.42 -7.75
N VAL A 260 7.10 -13.27 -8.50
CA VAL A 260 7.52 -13.03 -9.88
C VAL A 260 7.23 -14.25 -10.75
N GLN A 261 7.16 -14.04 -12.07
CA GLN A 261 7.00 -15.15 -13.01
C GLN A 261 8.34 -15.80 -13.35
N THR A 262 8.42 -17.13 -13.27
CA THR A 262 9.56 -17.93 -13.73
C THR A 262 9.83 -17.72 -15.22
N GLY A 263 11.09 -17.52 -15.59
CA GLY A 263 11.48 -17.30 -16.99
C GLY A 263 11.29 -15.86 -17.49
N SER A 264 10.63 -14.99 -16.72
CA SER A 264 10.47 -13.57 -17.05
C SER A 264 11.58 -12.73 -16.43
N ALA A 265 12.03 -11.68 -17.13
CA ALA A 265 13.03 -10.75 -16.60
C ALA A 265 12.38 -9.79 -15.58
N ASN A 266 12.98 -9.66 -14.40
CA ASN A 266 12.51 -8.81 -13.32
C ASN A 266 13.50 -7.66 -13.07
N SER A 267 13.00 -6.43 -13.09
CA SER A 267 13.78 -5.25 -12.71
C SER A 267 14.05 -5.25 -11.22
N LEU A 268 15.31 -4.98 -10.83
CA LEU A 268 15.72 -4.91 -9.43
C LEU A 268 15.92 -3.45 -9.03
N THR A 269 14.84 -2.78 -8.64
CA THR A 269 14.89 -1.39 -8.17
C THR A 269 15.20 -1.35 -6.67
N LEU A 270 16.25 -0.60 -6.35
CA LEU A 270 16.89 -0.53 -5.03
C LEU A 270 16.97 0.93 -4.60
N LYS A 271 16.75 1.17 -3.31
CA LYS A 271 16.88 2.49 -2.68
C LYS A 271 18.04 2.46 -1.71
N PHE A 272 18.97 3.39 -1.89
CA PHE A 272 20.14 3.59 -1.05
C PHE A 272 20.09 4.95 -0.37
N ARG A 273 20.87 5.12 0.70
CA ARG A 273 21.12 6.42 1.33
C ARG A 273 22.60 6.61 1.58
N ASN A 274 23.17 7.72 1.12
CA ASN A 274 24.54 8.07 1.46
C ASN A 274 24.60 8.58 2.91
N ARG A 275 25.20 7.79 3.79
CA ARG A 275 25.43 8.14 5.19
C ARG A 275 26.86 8.65 5.43
N GLY A 276 27.73 8.52 4.44
CA GLY A 276 29.08 9.04 4.45
C GLY A 276 29.14 10.56 4.37
N ALA A 277 30.26 11.14 4.82
CA ALA A 277 30.49 12.58 4.81
C ALA A 277 30.75 13.14 3.39
N PHE A 278 31.19 12.30 2.44
CA PHE A 278 31.55 12.71 1.09
C PHE A 278 30.48 12.37 0.06
N ASN A 279 30.40 13.18 -0.99
CA ASN A 279 29.53 12.96 -2.14
C ASN A 279 29.94 11.68 -2.89
N ILE A 280 28.97 10.83 -3.27
CA ILE A 280 29.23 9.66 -4.11
C ILE A 280 28.99 10.02 -5.58
N ASN A 281 30.06 9.88 -6.37
CA ASN A 281 30.10 10.20 -7.80
C ASN A 281 30.16 8.94 -8.68
N SER A 282 30.58 7.82 -8.10
CA SER A 282 30.62 6.50 -8.73
C SER A 282 30.53 5.40 -7.68
N MET A 283 29.92 4.28 -8.04
CA MET A 283 29.86 3.06 -7.24
C MET A 283 29.66 1.85 -8.14
N ASP A 284 30.00 0.66 -7.67
CA ASP A 284 29.56 -0.60 -8.25
C ASP A 284 28.24 -1.01 -7.59
N LEU A 285 27.20 -1.24 -8.39
CA LEU A 285 25.93 -1.77 -7.92
C LEU A 285 25.95 -3.29 -8.12
N ASN A 286 25.60 -4.02 -7.07
CA ASN A 286 25.70 -5.48 -7.04
C ASN A 286 24.38 -6.11 -6.62
N TYR A 287 24.10 -7.29 -7.17
CA TYR A 287 23.20 -8.24 -6.53
C TYR A 287 23.72 -9.66 -6.68
N ARG A 288 23.26 -10.57 -5.81
CA ARG A 288 23.46 -12.01 -5.96
C ARG A 288 22.20 -12.78 -5.58
N ILE A 289 22.07 -13.98 -6.13
CA ILE A 289 20.92 -14.86 -5.94
C ILE A 289 21.38 -16.09 -5.16
N ASN A 290 20.71 -16.40 -4.04
CA ASN A 290 20.95 -17.59 -3.21
C ASN A 290 22.43 -17.79 -2.82
N GLY A 291 23.13 -16.70 -2.45
CA GLY A 291 24.56 -16.74 -2.11
C GLY A 291 25.49 -17.08 -3.29
N GLY A 292 24.98 -17.06 -4.52
CA GLY A 292 25.76 -17.29 -5.74
C GLY A 292 26.72 -16.16 -6.10
N ALA A 293 27.23 -16.19 -7.32
CA ALA A 293 28.12 -15.15 -7.83
C ALA A 293 27.40 -13.80 -7.92
N ALA A 294 28.11 -12.72 -7.62
CA ALA A 294 27.61 -11.36 -7.77
C ALA A 294 27.49 -10.99 -9.25
N VAL A 295 26.38 -10.37 -9.60
CA VAL A 295 26.20 -9.60 -10.83
C VAL A 295 26.51 -8.15 -10.47
N THR A 296 27.51 -7.56 -11.13
CA THR A 296 28.03 -6.23 -10.80
C THR A 296 27.95 -5.32 -12.01
N THR A 297 27.46 -4.10 -11.82
CA THR A 297 27.51 -3.03 -12.81
C THR A 297 28.14 -1.77 -12.23
N SER A 298 29.17 -1.24 -12.88
CA SER A 298 29.79 0.03 -12.48
C SER A 298 28.94 1.22 -12.92
N LEU A 299 28.66 2.11 -11.99
CA LEU A 299 27.94 3.36 -12.18
C LEU A 299 28.88 4.54 -12.01
N SER A 300 28.67 5.58 -12.82
CA SER A 300 29.46 6.81 -12.81
C SER A 300 28.56 8.02 -13.02
N SER A 301 29.10 9.23 -12.84
CA SER A 301 28.36 10.48 -12.98
C SER A 301 27.18 10.60 -12.00
N LEU A 302 27.31 9.95 -10.84
CA LEU A 302 26.38 10.09 -9.72
C LEU A 302 26.61 11.43 -9.01
N ASN A 303 25.63 11.86 -8.24
CA ASN A 303 25.75 12.99 -7.34
C ASN A 303 24.86 12.76 -6.11
N ILE A 304 25.31 11.86 -5.23
CA ILE A 304 24.58 11.49 -4.01
C ILE A 304 25.27 12.19 -2.84
N GLY A 305 24.73 13.31 -2.39
CA GLY A 305 25.24 14.10 -1.27
C GLY A 305 25.11 13.37 0.06
N SER A 306 25.79 13.86 1.09
CA SER A 306 25.66 13.30 2.44
C SER A 306 24.23 13.47 2.95
N GLY A 307 23.57 12.38 3.33
CA GLY A 307 22.17 12.32 3.76
C GLY A 307 21.18 11.97 2.65
N ASP A 308 21.57 12.13 1.38
CA ASP A 308 20.69 11.96 0.23
C ASP A 308 20.28 10.50 0.01
N PHE A 309 19.04 10.33 -0.43
CA PHE A 309 18.52 9.06 -0.92
C PHE A 309 18.73 8.94 -2.43
N TYR A 310 18.97 7.73 -2.91
CA TYR A 310 19.15 7.43 -4.31
C TYR A 310 18.44 6.13 -4.68
N GLU A 311 17.48 6.21 -5.59
CA GLU A 311 16.76 5.05 -6.12
C GLU A 311 17.27 4.72 -7.52
N ILE A 312 17.54 3.43 -7.77
CA ILE A 312 18.07 2.96 -9.04
C ILE A 312 17.62 1.53 -9.34
N ALA A 313 17.22 1.29 -10.58
CA ALA A 313 17.09 -0.04 -11.14
C ALA A 313 18.46 -0.61 -11.51
N HIS A 314 18.77 -1.82 -11.06
CA HIS A 314 19.97 -2.51 -11.48
C HIS A 314 19.96 -2.71 -13.01
N PRO A 315 21.00 -2.29 -13.76
CA PRO A 315 20.98 -2.32 -15.23
C PRO A 315 20.83 -3.71 -15.85
N THR A 316 21.21 -4.75 -15.11
CA THR A 316 20.96 -6.15 -15.47
C THR A 316 19.78 -6.68 -14.67
N ALA A 317 18.66 -6.96 -15.34
CA ALA A 317 17.51 -7.64 -14.75
C ALA A 317 17.84 -9.08 -14.32
N TRP A 318 17.07 -9.63 -13.39
CA TRP A 318 17.18 -11.03 -12.97
C TRP A 318 16.04 -11.86 -13.53
N THR A 319 16.36 -13.02 -14.12
CA THR A 319 15.39 -13.99 -14.62
C THR A 319 15.48 -15.28 -13.78
N PRO A 320 14.47 -15.60 -12.95
CA PRO A 320 14.43 -16.86 -12.22
C PRO A 320 14.31 -18.05 -13.19
N PRO A 321 15.21 -19.04 -13.14
CA PRO A 321 15.19 -20.17 -14.08
C PRO A 321 14.17 -21.26 -13.73
N THR A 322 13.72 -21.34 -12.49
CA THR A 322 12.84 -22.40 -11.98
C THR A 322 11.90 -21.86 -10.90
N ASP A 323 10.79 -22.55 -10.69
CA ASP A 323 9.86 -22.25 -9.58
C ASP A 323 10.53 -22.56 -8.24
N ALA A 324 10.81 -21.54 -7.45
CA ALA A 324 11.49 -21.65 -6.16
C ALA A 324 11.38 -20.36 -5.34
N PHE A 325 11.77 -20.45 -4.07
CA PHE A 325 12.15 -19.29 -3.27
C PHE A 325 13.58 -18.86 -3.60
N TYR A 326 13.76 -17.56 -3.70
CA TYR A 326 15.04 -16.92 -3.96
C TYR A 326 15.30 -15.85 -2.91
N THR A 327 16.49 -15.88 -2.33
CA THR A 327 17.04 -14.76 -1.57
C THR A 327 17.90 -13.93 -2.51
N ILE A 328 17.50 -12.67 -2.70
CA ILE A 328 18.28 -11.67 -3.41
C ILE A 328 18.98 -10.80 -2.37
N GLU A 329 20.30 -10.71 -2.46
CA GLU A 329 21.09 -9.78 -1.67
C GLU A 329 21.65 -8.73 -2.62
N ALA A 330 21.38 -7.44 -2.36
CA ALA A 330 21.83 -6.34 -3.19
C ALA A 330 22.55 -5.28 -2.34
N TRP A 331 23.65 -4.72 -2.87
CA TRP A 331 24.49 -3.76 -2.16
C TRP A 331 25.29 -2.89 -3.15
N ALA A 332 25.77 -1.75 -2.67
CA ALA A 332 26.71 -0.92 -3.42
C ALA A 332 28.14 -1.07 -2.86
N SER A 333 29.14 -0.90 -3.71
CA SER A 333 30.56 -1.01 -3.33
C SER A 333 31.42 -0.05 -4.16
N ASN A 334 32.73 0.01 -3.92
CA ASN A 334 33.69 0.79 -4.73
C ASN A 334 33.32 2.29 -4.83
N LEU A 335 32.96 2.88 -3.69
CA LEU A 335 32.47 4.24 -3.54
C LEU A 335 33.57 5.25 -3.89
N ASN A 336 33.49 5.86 -5.07
CA ASN A 336 34.56 6.69 -5.63
C ASN A 336 35.95 6.02 -5.60
N GLY A 337 36.02 4.69 -5.76
CA GLY A 337 37.27 3.93 -5.64
C GLY A 337 37.63 3.47 -4.22
N ASN A 338 36.74 3.65 -3.24
CA ASN A 338 36.97 3.34 -1.83
C ASN A 338 36.01 2.24 -1.31
N SER A 339 36.36 1.64 -0.17
CA SER A 339 35.45 0.72 0.53
C SER A 339 34.35 1.50 1.27
N ASP A 340 33.22 0.83 1.48
CA ASP A 340 32.25 1.27 2.48
C ASP A 340 32.88 1.25 3.88
N GLY A 341 32.53 2.22 4.72
CA GLY A 341 33.00 2.35 6.09
C GLY A 341 32.14 1.63 7.13
N VAL A 342 30.91 1.24 6.80
CA VAL A 342 29.91 0.70 7.73
C VAL A 342 29.17 -0.51 7.15
N ASN A 343 29.91 -1.56 6.80
CA ASN A 343 29.43 -2.78 6.13
C ASN A 343 28.18 -3.49 6.70
N SER A 344 27.76 -3.18 7.93
CA SER A 344 26.57 -3.75 8.56
C SER A 344 25.25 -3.18 8.02
N ASN A 345 25.27 -2.10 7.24
CA ASN A 345 24.06 -1.42 6.74
C ASN A 345 23.91 -1.46 5.20
N ASP A 346 24.88 -2.06 4.48
CA ASP A 346 24.97 -1.96 3.01
C ASP A 346 23.96 -2.84 2.28
N THR A 347 23.64 -4.01 2.86
CA THR A 347 23.00 -5.11 2.12
C THR A 347 21.49 -5.13 2.33
N ILE A 348 20.75 -4.94 1.24
CA ILE A 348 19.32 -5.18 1.15
C ILE A 348 19.11 -6.67 0.92
N THR A 349 18.36 -7.33 1.80
CA THR A 349 18.00 -8.75 1.65
C THR A 349 16.53 -8.88 1.33
N ILE A 350 16.21 -9.58 0.24
CA ILE A 350 14.88 -9.65 -0.33
C ILE A 350 14.52 -11.12 -0.52
N GLN A 351 13.32 -11.50 -0.10
CA GLN A 351 12.78 -12.82 -0.38
C GLN A 351 11.77 -12.72 -1.51
N VAL A 352 12.00 -13.47 -2.58
CA VAL A 352 11.16 -13.51 -3.77
C VAL A 352 10.76 -14.95 -4.07
N ARG A 353 9.50 -15.15 -4.39
CA ARG A 353 8.99 -16.42 -4.92
C ARG A 353 8.83 -16.33 -6.43
N ALA A 354 9.40 -17.29 -7.16
CA ALA A 354 9.14 -17.45 -8.58
C ALA A 354 8.16 -18.61 -8.83
N VAL A 355 7.19 -18.39 -9.71
CA VAL A 355 6.23 -19.40 -10.17
C VAL A 355 6.00 -19.29 -11.67
N ALA A 356 5.84 -20.41 -12.37
CA ALA A 356 5.67 -20.41 -13.83
C ALA A 356 4.34 -19.81 -14.28
N ASN A 357 3.27 -20.06 -13.51
CA ASN A 357 1.92 -19.61 -13.80
C ASN A 357 1.38 -18.86 -12.56
N PRO A 358 1.73 -17.58 -12.37
CA PRO A 358 1.16 -16.80 -11.27
C PRO A 358 -0.35 -16.56 -11.48
N PRO A 359 -1.10 -16.23 -10.41
CA PRO A 359 -2.50 -15.87 -10.52
C PRO A 359 -2.74 -14.71 -11.50
N GLU A 360 -3.82 -14.78 -12.26
CA GLU A 360 -4.30 -13.62 -13.04
C GLU A 360 -5.06 -12.67 -12.10
N ARG A 361 -4.89 -11.36 -12.32
CA ARG A 361 -5.59 -10.33 -11.54
C ARG A 361 -6.94 -10.00 -12.16
N ILE A 362 -8.00 -10.11 -11.37
CA ILE A 362 -9.31 -9.54 -11.67
C ILE A 362 -9.51 -8.31 -10.78
N VAL A 363 -9.36 -7.13 -11.36
CA VAL A 363 -9.42 -5.84 -10.68
C VAL A 363 -10.87 -5.52 -10.31
N VAL A 364 -11.10 -5.12 -9.06
CA VAL A 364 -12.40 -4.63 -8.63
C VAL A 364 -12.41 -3.10 -8.67
N ILE A 365 -13.45 -2.52 -9.25
CA ILE A 365 -13.72 -1.08 -9.22
C ILE A 365 -15.02 -0.86 -8.46
N GLU A 366 -14.93 -0.25 -7.28
CA GLU A 366 -16.08 0.16 -6.46
C GLU A 366 -16.32 1.67 -6.67
N GLU A 367 -17.40 2.03 -7.37
CA GLU A 367 -17.79 3.42 -7.63
C GLU A 367 -18.79 3.91 -6.57
N LYS A 368 -18.51 5.04 -5.93
CA LYS A 368 -19.48 5.81 -5.15
C LYS A 368 -20.29 6.70 -6.08
N THR A 369 -21.61 6.47 -6.14
CA THR A 369 -22.49 7.17 -7.08
C THR A 369 -23.86 7.50 -6.46
N GLY A 370 -24.70 8.20 -7.22
CA GLY A 370 -26.06 8.53 -6.82
C GLY A 370 -26.83 9.28 -7.90
N THR A 371 -28.13 9.03 -8.01
CA THR A 371 -28.95 9.66 -9.05
C THR A 371 -29.05 11.18 -8.90
N TRP A 372 -28.93 11.71 -7.68
CA TRP A 372 -28.93 13.14 -7.38
C TRP A 372 -27.61 13.85 -7.73
N CYS A 373 -26.54 13.10 -7.97
CA CYS A 373 -25.20 13.63 -8.18
C CYS A 373 -25.01 14.06 -9.64
N GLY A 374 -24.98 15.38 -9.87
CA GLY A 374 -24.87 15.95 -11.22
C GLY A 374 -23.56 15.64 -11.96
N TRP A 375 -22.53 15.26 -11.21
CA TRP A 375 -21.20 14.92 -11.71
C TRP A 375 -21.02 13.42 -11.98
N CYS A 376 -21.87 12.56 -11.43
CA CYS A 376 -21.79 11.11 -11.54
C CYS A 376 -22.03 10.53 -12.94
N PRO A 377 -22.58 11.24 -13.96
CA PRO A 377 -22.56 10.75 -15.33
C PRO A 377 -21.19 10.33 -15.86
N ARG A 378 -20.09 10.97 -15.41
CA ARG A 378 -18.74 10.56 -15.82
C ARG A 378 -18.34 9.20 -15.24
N GLY A 379 -18.78 8.91 -14.00
CA GLY A 379 -18.54 7.67 -13.30
C GLY A 379 -19.20 6.48 -14.00
N LEU A 380 -20.47 6.66 -14.32
CA LEU A 380 -21.25 5.70 -15.11
C LEU A 380 -20.62 5.44 -16.50
N ILE A 381 -20.06 6.45 -17.17
CA ILE A 381 -19.32 6.26 -18.43
C ILE A 381 -17.99 5.52 -18.20
N GLY A 382 -17.24 5.87 -17.16
CA GLY A 382 -15.99 5.21 -16.82
C GLY A 382 -16.17 3.72 -16.51
N MET A 383 -17.18 3.38 -15.71
CA MET A 383 -17.53 2.00 -15.36
C MET A 383 -17.95 1.18 -16.58
N ASP A 384 -18.81 1.73 -17.45
CA ASP A 384 -19.20 1.11 -18.72
C ASP A 384 -17.99 0.86 -19.64
N TYR A 385 -17.11 1.85 -19.76
CA TYR A 385 -15.87 1.72 -20.52
C TYR A 385 -15.00 0.58 -19.98
N MET A 386 -14.70 0.56 -18.67
CA MET A 386 -13.81 -0.42 -18.07
C MET A 386 -14.35 -1.85 -18.18
N THR A 387 -15.64 -2.04 -17.88
CA THR A 387 -16.27 -3.36 -17.93
C THR A 387 -16.48 -3.87 -19.35
N THR A 388 -16.63 -2.97 -20.33
CA THR A 388 -16.71 -3.34 -21.76
C THR A 388 -15.34 -3.65 -22.37
N GLN A 389 -14.30 -2.87 -22.04
CA GLN A 389 -12.95 -3.08 -22.57
C GLN A 389 -12.24 -4.27 -21.92
N TYR A 390 -12.49 -4.53 -20.64
CA TYR A 390 -11.79 -5.54 -19.85
C TYR A 390 -12.75 -6.55 -19.19
N PRO A 391 -13.62 -7.23 -19.96
CA PRO A 391 -14.72 -8.04 -19.41
C PRO A 391 -14.26 -9.27 -18.61
N ASN A 392 -13.02 -9.70 -18.79
CA ASN A 392 -12.44 -10.87 -18.10
C ASN A 392 -11.51 -10.51 -16.94
N SER A 393 -11.14 -9.23 -16.80
CA SER A 393 -10.13 -8.75 -15.84
C SER A 393 -10.58 -7.55 -15.01
N VAL A 394 -11.82 -7.10 -15.17
CA VAL A 394 -12.47 -6.07 -14.36
C VAL A 394 -13.82 -6.55 -13.84
N VAL A 395 -14.12 -6.20 -12.59
CA VAL A 395 -15.45 -6.28 -11.99
C VAL A 395 -15.86 -4.91 -11.51
N GLY A 396 -16.97 -4.40 -12.06
CA GLY A 396 -17.56 -3.14 -11.63
C GLY A 396 -18.59 -3.33 -10.51
N ILE A 397 -18.63 -2.39 -9.55
CA ILE A 397 -19.63 -2.34 -8.49
C ILE A 397 -20.05 -0.87 -8.27
N ALA A 398 -21.29 -0.52 -8.59
CA ALA A 398 -21.86 0.80 -8.34
C ALA A 398 -22.54 0.85 -6.97
N VAL A 399 -21.96 1.62 -6.05
CA VAL A 399 -22.43 1.83 -4.67
C VAL A 399 -23.20 3.14 -4.60
N HIS A 400 -24.53 3.02 -4.61
CA HIS A 400 -25.45 4.15 -4.59
C HIS A 400 -25.64 4.74 -3.19
N ASN A 401 -25.75 6.08 -3.12
CA ASN A 401 -26.05 6.84 -1.90
C ASN A 401 -27.36 7.62 -2.02
N ALA A 402 -28.18 7.61 -0.97
CA ALA A 402 -29.37 8.45 -0.82
C ALA A 402 -30.35 8.45 -2.03
N ASP A 403 -30.47 7.31 -2.71
CA ASP A 403 -31.39 7.09 -3.81
C ASP A 403 -32.07 5.70 -3.71
N PRO A 404 -33.01 5.34 -4.62
CA PRO A 404 -33.74 4.07 -4.54
C PRO A 404 -32.88 2.79 -4.66
N MET A 405 -31.61 2.88 -5.05
CA MET A 405 -30.69 1.76 -5.26
C MET A 405 -29.70 1.57 -4.10
N VAL A 406 -29.79 2.37 -3.05
CA VAL A 406 -28.87 2.33 -1.89
C VAL A 406 -28.86 0.97 -1.19
N VAL A 407 -27.65 0.45 -0.95
CA VAL A 407 -27.37 -0.63 0.00
C VAL A 407 -26.75 0.00 1.24
N GLY A 408 -27.56 0.26 2.26
CA GLY A 408 -27.13 1.09 3.40
C GLY A 408 -25.89 0.60 4.13
N THR A 409 -25.66 -0.72 4.22
CA THR A 409 -24.45 -1.28 4.82
C THR A 409 -23.19 -1.05 3.99
N TYR A 410 -23.32 -0.97 2.67
CA TYR A 410 -22.21 -0.70 1.76
C TYR A 410 -21.91 0.81 1.74
N ASP A 411 -22.94 1.62 1.53
CA ASP A 411 -22.86 3.08 1.49
C ASP A 411 -22.26 3.68 2.78
N ALA A 412 -22.60 3.12 3.95
CA ALA A 412 -22.03 3.57 5.22
C ALA A 412 -20.51 3.35 5.35
N ASN A 413 -19.91 2.44 4.57
CA ASN A 413 -18.51 2.03 4.72
C ASN A 413 -17.64 2.29 3.48
N ILE A 414 -18.22 2.53 2.30
CA ILE A 414 -17.45 2.76 1.06
C ILE A 414 -16.52 3.98 1.17
N GLY A 415 -16.86 4.96 2.01
CA GLY A 415 -16.00 6.10 2.31
C GLY A 415 -14.66 5.75 2.99
N THR A 416 -14.53 4.54 3.55
CA THR A 416 -13.26 4.04 4.12
C THR A 416 -12.19 3.83 3.05
N VAL A 417 -12.58 3.44 1.83
CA VAL A 417 -11.65 3.10 0.74
C VAL A 417 -11.74 4.08 -0.44
N ALA A 418 -12.85 4.80 -0.56
CA ALA A 418 -13.05 5.89 -1.51
C ALA A 418 -13.44 7.18 -0.75
N PRO A 419 -12.49 7.82 -0.04
CA PRO A 419 -12.76 9.05 0.70
C PRO A 419 -13.13 10.21 -0.23
N GLY A 420 -13.80 11.23 0.31
CA GLY A 420 -14.19 12.42 -0.46
C GLY A 420 -15.63 12.38 -1.03
N GLY A 421 -15.87 13.24 -2.03
CA GLY A 421 -17.20 13.51 -2.59
C GLY A 421 -17.73 12.45 -3.57
N TYR A 422 -18.83 12.79 -4.24
CA TYR A 422 -19.44 11.99 -5.30
C TYR A 422 -19.30 12.71 -6.67
N PRO A 423 -18.96 11.99 -7.74
CA PRO A 423 -18.57 10.58 -7.74
C PRO A 423 -17.15 10.41 -7.16
N GLY A 424 -16.85 9.19 -6.69
CA GLY A 424 -15.51 8.78 -6.26
C GLY A 424 -15.36 7.28 -6.50
N SER A 425 -14.15 6.74 -6.48
CA SER A 425 -13.95 5.31 -6.66
C SER A 425 -12.82 4.74 -5.82
N ALA A 426 -12.81 3.42 -5.70
CA ALA A 426 -11.73 2.63 -5.17
C ALA A 426 -11.42 1.48 -6.14
N VAL A 427 -10.16 1.38 -6.58
CA VAL A 427 -9.64 0.30 -7.43
C VAL A 427 -8.81 -0.63 -6.58
N ASP A 428 -9.25 -1.89 -6.46
CA ASP A 428 -8.77 -2.91 -5.50
C ASP A 428 -8.66 -2.40 -4.05
N ARG A 429 -9.37 -1.31 -3.71
CA ARG A 429 -9.26 -0.58 -2.43
C ARG A 429 -7.85 -0.04 -2.11
N ILE A 430 -7.00 0.10 -3.13
CA ILE A 430 -5.66 0.68 -3.02
C ILE A 430 -5.61 2.08 -3.63
N LEU A 431 -6.20 2.26 -4.80
CA LEU A 431 -6.15 3.52 -5.55
C LEU A 431 -7.53 4.18 -5.54
N GLY A 432 -7.57 5.50 -5.34
CA GLY A 432 -8.81 6.28 -5.31
C GLY A 432 -8.94 7.28 -6.47
N PRO A 433 -8.93 6.85 -7.75
CA PRO A 433 -9.01 7.76 -8.89
C PRO A 433 -10.40 8.42 -9.00
N ASP A 434 -10.46 9.52 -9.76
CA ASP A 434 -11.75 10.01 -10.27
C ASP A 434 -12.32 8.96 -11.23
N PRO A 435 -13.61 8.60 -11.15
CA PRO A 435 -14.16 7.48 -11.93
C PRO A 435 -14.42 7.79 -13.42
N ASN A 436 -13.61 8.64 -14.04
CA ASN A 436 -13.62 8.79 -15.50
C ASN A 436 -12.76 7.69 -16.15
N ASN A 437 -12.94 7.49 -17.45
CA ASN A 437 -12.32 6.40 -18.19
C ASN A 437 -10.78 6.45 -18.19
N VAL A 438 -10.16 7.63 -18.20
CA VAL A 438 -8.69 7.75 -18.25
C VAL A 438 -8.08 7.37 -16.91
N ASP A 439 -8.55 7.99 -15.83
CA ASP A 439 -7.98 7.77 -14.50
C ASP A 439 -8.26 6.33 -13.98
N LEU A 440 -9.40 5.74 -14.35
CA LEU A 440 -9.70 4.33 -14.06
C LEU A 440 -8.80 3.37 -14.85
N GLU A 441 -8.51 3.67 -16.13
CA GLU A 441 -7.63 2.84 -16.97
C GLU A 441 -6.18 2.90 -16.46
N ASP A 442 -5.70 4.08 -16.05
CA ASP A 442 -4.39 4.25 -15.43
C ASP A 442 -4.27 3.43 -14.13
N ALA A 443 -5.26 3.54 -13.24
CA ALA A 443 -5.31 2.75 -12.01
C ALA A 443 -5.41 1.24 -12.27
N TYR A 444 -6.20 0.82 -13.27
CA TYR A 444 -6.29 -0.57 -13.69
C TYR A 444 -4.95 -1.11 -14.19
N ASN A 445 -4.24 -0.36 -15.04
CA ASN A 445 -2.94 -0.75 -15.57
C ASN A 445 -1.89 -0.87 -14.47
N GLU A 446 -1.91 0.03 -13.48
CA GLU A 446 -1.05 -0.06 -12.30
C GLU A 446 -1.31 -1.36 -11.53
N ARG A 447 -2.58 -1.69 -11.27
CA ARG A 447 -2.95 -2.93 -10.57
C ARG A 447 -2.60 -4.17 -11.38
N GLN A 448 -2.86 -4.19 -12.69
CA GLN A 448 -2.50 -5.30 -13.58
C GLN A 448 -0.99 -5.56 -13.63
N GLY A 449 -0.16 -4.54 -13.40
CA GLY A 449 1.30 -4.69 -13.27
C GLY A 449 1.75 -5.47 -12.03
N VAL A 450 0.87 -5.71 -11.05
CA VAL A 450 1.19 -6.38 -9.79
C VAL A 450 0.56 -7.78 -9.75
N LEU A 451 1.40 -8.82 -9.66
CA LEU A 451 0.93 -10.19 -9.51
C LEU A 451 0.15 -10.36 -8.19
N PRO A 452 -1.08 -10.91 -8.21
CA PRO A 452 -1.82 -11.19 -7.00
C PRO A 452 -1.17 -12.33 -6.21
N GLN A 453 -1.23 -12.24 -4.88
CA GLN A 453 -0.68 -13.25 -3.98
C GLN A 453 -1.64 -14.41 -3.71
N ALA A 454 -2.84 -14.39 -4.30
CA ALA A 454 -3.81 -15.48 -4.22
C ALA A 454 -4.73 -15.50 -5.45
N THR A 455 -5.27 -16.68 -5.75
CA THR A 455 -6.41 -16.82 -6.66
C THR A 455 -7.73 -16.62 -5.90
N VAL A 456 -8.82 -16.37 -6.64
CA VAL A 456 -10.17 -16.53 -6.12
C VAL A 456 -10.96 -17.40 -7.10
N GLY A 457 -11.55 -18.47 -6.57
CA GLY A 457 -12.37 -19.42 -7.31
C GLY A 457 -13.76 -19.53 -6.70
N ILE A 458 -14.73 -19.86 -7.54
CA ILE A 458 -16.09 -20.26 -7.14
C ILE A 458 -16.25 -21.69 -7.65
N SER A 459 -16.24 -22.64 -6.74
CA SER A 459 -16.35 -24.08 -7.05
C SER A 459 -17.81 -24.56 -7.04
N GLY A 460 -18.71 -23.80 -6.43
CA GLY A 460 -20.13 -24.13 -6.34
C GLY A 460 -20.98 -22.88 -6.15
N LEU A 461 -22.14 -22.84 -6.82
CA LEU A 461 -23.13 -21.78 -6.65
C LEU A 461 -24.52 -22.40 -6.76
N THR A 462 -25.31 -22.25 -5.71
CA THR A 462 -26.71 -22.71 -5.65
C THR A 462 -27.62 -21.51 -5.42
N TYR A 463 -28.75 -21.51 -6.13
CA TYR A 463 -29.77 -20.47 -6.01
C TYR A 463 -31.16 -21.09 -5.99
N ASN A 464 -31.91 -20.81 -4.93
CA ASN A 464 -33.31 -21.20 -4.79
C ASN A 464 -34.22 -20.01 -5.09
N ALA A 465 -34.77 -20.00 -6.31
CA ALA A 465 -35.68 -18.95 -6.76
C ALA A 465 -36.99 -18.84 -5.95
N THR A 466 -37.36 -19.86 -5.17
CA THR A 466 -38.59 -19.82 -4.35
C THR A 466 -38.42 -18.98 -3.10
N ASN A 467 -37.25 -19.02 -2.46
CA ASN A 467 -36.99 -18.33 -1.20
C ASN A 467 -35.84 -17.31 -1.28
N GLY A 468 -35.22 -17.15 -2.45
CA GLY A 468 -34.11 -16.24 -2.68
C GLY A 468 -32.77 -16.71 -2.12
N GLN A 469 -32.67 -17.92 -1.56
CA GLN A 469 -31.45 -18.38 -0.89
C GLN A 469 -30.33 -18.62 -1.91
N ILE A 470 -29.16 -18.05 -1.65
CA ILE A 470 -27.93 -18.22 -2.43
C ILE A 470 -26.86 -18.82 -1.51
N SER A 471 -26.20 -19.89 -1.95
CA SER A 471 -25.01 -20.44 -1.31
C SER A 471 -23.89 -20.58 -2.33
N VAL A 472 -22.69 -20.10 -1.97
CA VAL A 472 -21.53 -20.00 -2.86
C VAL A 472 -20.32 -20.62 -2.16
N ASP A 473 -19.77 -21.67 -2.75
CA ASP A 473 -18.53 -22.27 -2.30
C ASP A 473 -17.36 -21.58 -2.97
N VAL A 474 -16.57 -20.87 -2.16
CA VAL A 474 -15.43 -20.06 -2.60
C VAL A 474 -14.13 -20.71 -2.18
N SER A 475 -13.08 -20.48 -2.96
CA SER A 475 -11.72 -20.94 -2.65
C SER A 475 -10.67 -19.90 -3.01
N ALA A 476 -9.57 -19.88 -2.27
CA ALA A 476 -8.37 -19.12 -2.61
C ALA A 476 -7.13 -20.03 -2.48
N GLU A 477 -6.33 -20.12 -3.55
CA GLU A 477 -4.99 -20.72 -3.51
C GLU A 477 -3.95 -19.62 -3.32
N PHE A 478 -3.06 -19.78 -2.35
CA PHE A 478 -2.12 -18.75 -1.93
C PHE A 478 -0.72 -18.95 -2.52
N PHE A 479 -0.14 -17.86 -3.00
CA PHE A 479 1.18 -17.79 -3.63
C PHE A 479 2.19 -16.99 -2.80
N ALA A 480 1.84 -16.71 -1.54
CA ALA A 480 2.69 -16.12 -0.52
C ALA A 480 2.38 -16.72 0.85
N ASP A 481 3.31 -16.57 1.80
CA ASP A 481 3.09 -16.92 3.19
C ASP A 481 2.49 -15.72 3.93
N PHE A 482 1.37 -15.94 4.61
CA PHE A 482 0.72 -14.95 5.46
C PHE A 482 0.84 -15.40 6.93
N ASN A 483 1.36 -14.54 7.78
CA ASN A 483 1.56 -14.81 9.22
C ASN A 483 0.80 -13.78 10.04
N ASN A 484 -0.14 -14.22 10.87
CA ASN A 484 -1.04 -13.36 11.64
C ASN A 484 -1.82 -12.33 10.77
N ALA A 485 -2.20 -12.72 9.55
CA ALA A 485 -3.02 -11.88 8.67
C ALA A 485 -4.52 -12.02 8.99
N ASP A 486 -5.32 -11.01 8.65
CA ASP A 486 -6.79 -11.03 8.78
C ASP A 486 -7.44 -11.02 7.40
N LEU A 487 -7.19 -12.07 6.62
CA LEU A 487 -7.74 -12.23 5.28
C LEU A 487 -9.18 -12.75 5.35
N ARG A 488 -10.05 -12.22 4.50
CA ARG A 488 -11.50 -12.51 4.54
C ARG A 488 -12.11 -12.56 3.15
N PHE A 489 -13.09 -13.43 2.98
CA PHE A 489 -13.95 -13.42 1.80
C PHE A 489 -15.09 -12.42 1.99
N VAL A 490 -15.35 -11.63 0.95
CA VAL A 490 -16.50 -10.72 0.82
C VAL A 490 -17.29 -11.15 -0.42
N MET A 491 -18.62 -11.17 -0.32
CA MET A 491 -19.49 -11.41 -1.47
C MET A 491 -20.37 -10.20 -1.72
N VAL A 492 -20.41 -9.73 -2.95
CA VAL A 492 -21.31 -8.65 -3.41
C VAL A 492 -22.24 -9.22 -4.47
N LEU A 493 -23.53 -8.92 -4.33
CA LEU A 493 -24.50 -9.15 -5.40
C LEU A 493 -24.65 -7.84 -6.16
N THR A 494 -24.43 -7.85 -7.47
CA THR A 494 -24.72 -6.71 -8.35
C THR A 494 -25.87 -7.04 -9.28
N GLU A 495 -26.61 -6.04 -9.78
CA GLU A 495 -27.63 -6.22 -10.81
C GLU A 495 -27.40 -5.22 -11.95
N ASP A 496 -27.43 -5.72 -13.18
CA ASP A 496 -27.35 -4.89 -14.38
C ASP A 496 -28.72 -4.36 -14.81
N SER A 497 -28.68 -3.24 -15.52
CA SER A 497 -29.83 -2.61 -16.16
C SER A 497 -30.99 -2.32 -15.20
N VAL A 498 -30.69 -1.92 -13.96
CA VAL A 498 -31.71 -1.48 -13.00
C VAL A 498 -32.41 -0.23 -13.53
N THR A 499 -33.74 -0.21 -13.50
CA THR A 499 -34.56 0.90 -14.01
C THR A 499 -35.60 1.35 -13.00
N GLY A 500 -36.26 2.49 -13.23
CA GLY A 500 -37.40 2.88 -12.42
C GLY A 500 -38.18 4.04 -13.01
N SER A 501 -39.43 4.21 -12.58
CA SER A 501 -40.31 5.27 -13.10
C SER A 501 -40.46 6.48 -12.16
N SER A 502 -40.05 6.34 -10.90
CA SER A 502 -40.10 7.44 -9.93
C SER A 502 -38.99 8.46 -10.18
N SER A 503 -39.18 9.71 -9.75
CA SER A 503 -38.16 10.77 -9.87
C SER A 503 -36.85 10.45 -9.17
N GLY A 504 -36.82 9.52 -8.20
CA GLY A 504 -35.60 9.07 -7.54
C GLY A 504 -34.64 8.31 -8.47
N TYR A 505 -35.10 7.83 -9.63
CA TYR A 505 -34.26 7.21 -10.67
C TYR A 505 -33.84 8.19 -11.77
N ALA A 506 -34.23 9.46 -11.69
CA ALA A 506 -33.81 10.48 -12.66
C ALA A 506 -32.39 10.95 -12.34
N GLN A 507 -31.49 10.92 -13.33
CA GLN A 507 -30.09 11.26 -13.13
C GLN A 507 -29.85 12.77 -13.27
N ALA A 508 -29.33 13.42 -12.24
CA ALA A 508 -28.84 14.78 -12.33
C ALA A 508 -27.65 14.84 -13.30
N ASN A 509 -27.56 15.92 -14.08
CA ASN A 509 -26.57 16.08 -15.14
C ASN A 509 -26.03 17.52 -15.20
N TYR A 510 -24.85 17.74 -14.64
CA TYR A 510 -24.19 19.04 -14.66
C TYR A 510 -23.47 19.35 -15.97
N TYR A 511 -23.26 18.37 -16.84
CA TYR A 511 -22.62 18.56 -18.14
C TYR A 511 -23.52 19.28 -19.17
N SER A 512 -24.84 19.21 -18.98
CA SER A 512 -25.85 19.84 -19.85
C SER A 512 -25.54 21.31 -20.18
N PHE A 513 -25.93 21.76 -21.38
CA PHE A 513 -26.03 23.18 -21.74
C PHE A 513 -26.85 24.02 -20.76
N GLN A 514 -27.78 23.38 -20.03
CA GLN A 514 -28.63 24.02 -19.03
C GLN A 514 -27.95 24.15 -17.64
N SER A 515 -26.73 23.62 -17.49
CA SER A 515 -25.94 23.66 -16.27
C SER A 515 -24.52 24.20 -16.56
N GLN A 516 -23.47 23.37 -16.51
CA GLN A 516 -22.08 23.82 -16.64
C GLN A 516 -21.59 23.87 -18.09
N ASN A 517 -22.36 23.32 -19.04
CA ASN A 517 -22.01 23.31 -20.47
C ASN A 517 -20.62 22.71 -20.73
N ILE A 518 -20.42 21.46 -20.30
CA ILE A 518 -19.16 20.73 -20.44
C ILE A 518 -19.39 19.53 -21.36
N ALA A 519 -18.50 19.31 -22.31
CA ALA A 519 -18.59 18.18 -23.22
C ALA A 519 -18.43 16.85 -22.46
N LEU A 520 -19.40 15.95 -22.63
CA LEU A 520 -19.33 14.57 -22.15
C LEU A 520 -20.22 13.70 -23.04
N THR A 521 -19.69 12.60 -23.56
CA THR A 521 -20.41 11.63 -24.40
C THR A 521 -19.98 10.24 -23.99
N GLY A 522 -20.93 9.31 -23.92
CA GLY A 522 -20.70 7.93 -23.48
C GLY A 522 -22.02 7.34 -22.96
N TYR A 523 -22.04 6.03 -22.71
CA TYR A 523 -23.24 5.33 -22.26
C TYR A 523 -24.47 5.61 -23.16
N GLY A 524 -24.24 5.52 -24.47
CA GLY A 524 -25.27 5.73 -25.49
C GLY A 524 -25.80 7.16 -25.65
N ARG A 525 -25.23 8.18 -24.97
CA ARG A 525 -25.77 9.56 -25.04
C ARG A 525 -24.71 10.66 -25.02
N ASN A 526 -25.07 11.82 -25.58
CA ASN A 526 -24.35 13.07 -25.38
C ASN A 526 -24.98 13.81 -24.20
N TRP A 527 -24.25 13.88 -23.09
CA TRP A 527 -24.72 14.46 -21.83
C TRP A 527 -24.79 15.98 -21.88
N GLN A 528 -23.93 16.63 -22.67
CA GLN A 528 -23.95 18.09 -22.85
C GLN A 528 -25.23 18.56 -23.56
N THR A 529 -25.69 17.82 -24.57
CA THR A 529 -26.93 18.14 -25.30
C THR A 529 -28.19 17.64 -24.60
N SER A 530 -28.04 16.81 -23.56
CA SER A 530 -29.15 16.27 -22.78
C SER A 530 -29.68 17.25 -21.74
N PRO A 531 -30.88 17.04 -21.17
CA PRO A 531 -31.39 17.87 -20.08
C PRO A 531 -30.49 17.86 -18.84
N SER A 532 -30.63 18.89 -17.99
CA SER A 532 -29.96 18.98 -16.67
C SER A 532 -30.42 17.92 -15.67
N THR A 533 -31.52 17.23 -15.95
CA THR A 533 -31.97 16.01 -15.25
C THR A 533 -32.50 15.04 -16.27
N ILE A 534 -31.88 13.88 -16.38
CA ILE A 534 -32.28 12.83 -17.32
C ILE A 534 -33.52 12.13 -16.77
N PRO A 535 -34.62 12.04 -17.53
CA PRO A 535 -35.82 11.36 -17.07
C PRO A 535 -35.52 9.92 -16.66
N ALA A 536 -36.14 9.48 -15.56
CA ALA A 536 -35.97 8.12 -15.03
C ALA A 536 -36.26 7.02 -16.09
N SER A 537 -37.20 7.26 -16.99
CA SER A 537 -37.54 6.35 -18.10
C SER A 537 -36.45 6.19 -19.15
N GLU A 538 -35.44 7.06 -19.17
CA GLU A 538 -34.29 6.99 -20.08
C GLU A 538 -33.03 6.43 -19.40
N MET A 539 -33.10 6.14 -18.10
CA MET A 539 -31.97 5.65 -17.31
C MET A 539 -32.07 4.14 -17.09
N HIS A 540 -30.96 3.49 -17.35
CA HIS A 540 -30.60 2.17 -16.86
C HIS A 540 -29.29 2.32 -16.07
N TYR A 541 -29.15 1.54 -15.01
CA TYR A 541 -27.97 1.55 -14.16
C TYR A 541 -27.41 0.13 -14.11
N ASP A 542 -26.16 -0.03 -14.54
CA ASP A 542 -25.47 -1.32 -14.54
C ASP A 542 -24.60 -1.48 -13.29
N HIS A 543 -24.21 -2.72 -12.99
CA HIS A 543 -23.32 -3.06 -11.87
C HIS A 543 -23.83 -2.61 -10.49
N VAL A 544 -25.14 -2.36 -10.35
CA VAL A 544 -25.72 -1.77 -9.14
C VAL A 544 -25.58 -2.75 -7.98
N ALA A 545 -24.86 -2.36 -6.93
CA ALA A 545 -24.76 -3.17 -5.72
C ALA A 545 -26.16 -3.40 -5.12
N ARG A 546 -26.50 -4.66 -4.88
CA ARG A 546 -27.78 -5.10 -4.29
C ARG A 546 -27.61 -5.63 -2.89
N GLY A 547 -26.41 -6.09 -2.53
CA GLY A 547 -26.06 -6.50 -1.18
C GLY A 547 -24.57 -6.77 -1.06
N ILE A 548 -24.06 -6.69 0.16
CA ILE A 548 -22.67 -7.04 0.52
C ILE A 548 -22.70 -7.92 1.76
N TYR A 549 -22.01 -9.06 1.70
CA TYR A 549 -22.16 -10.16 2.64
C TYR A 549 -20.82 -10.66 3.17
N PRO A 550 -20.73 -10.95 4.48
CA PRO A 550 -21.72 -10.62 5.51
C PRO A 550 -21.79 -9.11 5.80
N ASN A 551 -20.75 -8.35 5.43
CA ASN A 551 -20.65 -6.89 5.51
C ASN A 551 -19.44 -6.43 4.68
N PHE A 552 -19.16 -5.12 4.70
CA PHE A 552 -18.05 -4.49 3.95
C PHE A 552 -16.65 -5.05 4.25
N PHE A 553 -16.42 -5.50 5.49
CA PHE A 553 -15.17 -6.03 5.99
C PHE A 553 -15.04 -7.56 5.82
N GLY A 554 -16.05 -8.22 5.25
CA GLY A 554 -16.01 -9.66 4.98
C GLY A 554 -16.28 -10.56 6.18
N ALA A 555 -16.19 -11.87 5.92
CA ALA A 555 -16.45 -12.91 6.91
C ALA A 555 -15.20 -13.18 7.77
N ALA A 556 -15.22 -12.70 9.03
CA ALA A 556 -14.15 -12.98 9.97
C ALA A 556 -13.93 -14.50 10.15
N GLY A 557 -12.68 -14.95 10.02
CA GLY A 557 -12.30 -16.35 10.13
C GLY A 557 -12.62 -17.20 8.90
N SER A 558 -13.05 -16.61 7.78
CA SER A 558 -13.21 -17.35 6.51
C SER A 558 -11.88 -17.79 5.90
N VAL A 559 -10.78 -17.14 6.30
CA VAL A 559 -9.41 -17.57 6.02
C VAL A 559 -8.65 -17.69 7.35
N PRO A 560 -7.85 -18.76 7.57
CA PRO A 560 -7.00 -18.86 8.75
C PRO A 560 -5.98 -17.72 8.83
N ALA A 561 -5.62 -17.29 10.04
CA ALA A 561 -4.66 -16.20 10.22
C ALA A 561 -3.22 -16.52 9.75
N ASN A 562 -2.92 -17.81 9.61
CA ASN A 562 -1.66 -18.29 9.05
C ASN A 562 -1.96 -19.15 7.84
N VAL A 563 -1.41 -18.76 6.70
CA VAL A 563 -1.56 -19.46 5.43
C VAL A 563 -0.20 -19.64 4.81
N SER A 564 0.11 -20.85 4.34
CA SER A 564 1.38 -21.15 3.68
C SER A 564 1.25 -21.08 2.17
N PHE A 565 2.37 -20.85 1.48
CA PHE A 565 2.46 -20.97 0.04
C PHE A 565 1.90 -22.32 -0.45
N GLY A 566 1.08 -22.29 -1.50
CA GLY A 566 0.42 -23.42 -2.13
C GLY A 566 -0.80 -23.95 -1.36
N GLN A 567 -1.13 -23.36 -0.21
CA GLN A 567 -2.33 -23.74 0.53
C GLN A 567 -3.58 -23.24 -0.22
N THR A 568 -4.57 -24.11 -0.36
CA THR A 568 -5.92 -23.72 -0.75
C THR A 568 -6.81 -23.62 0.49
N VAL A 569 -7.54 -22.53 0.62
CA VAL A 569 -8.54 -22.31 1.67
C VAL A 569 -9.90 -22.20 1.00
N SER A 570 -10.89 -22.92 1.54
CA SER A 570 -12.27 -22.88 1.05
C SER A 570 -13.22 -22.40 2.13
N TYR A 571 -14.29 -21.72 1.72
CA TYR A 571 -15.34 -21.23 2.61
C TYR A 571 -16.69 -21.21 1.87
N THR A 572 -17.80 -21.37 2.59
CA THR A 572 -19.14 -21.24 2.01
C THR A 572 -19.77 -19.92 2.43
N MET A 573 -20.04 -19.06 1.46
CA MET A 573 -20.74 -17.79 1.66
C MET A 573 -22.24 -17.98 1.41
N ASN A 574 -23.07 -17.32 2.23
CA ASN A 574 -24.51 -17.39 2.11
C ASN A 574 -25.09 -15.98 1.97
N ALA A 575 -26.10 -15.83 1.12
CA ALA A 575 -26.90 -14.63 0.99
C ALA A 575 -28.37 -14.96 0.72
N ASN A 576 -29.22 -13.96 0.88
CA ASN A 576 -30.57 -13.99 0.32
C ASN A 576 -30.64 -12.92 -0.76
N LEU A 577 -31.24 -13.27 -1.90
CA LEU A 577 -31.48 -12.33 -2.96
C LEU A 577 -32.40 -11.20 -2.46
N PRO A 578 -31.96 -9.93 -2.48
CA PRO A 578 -32.75 -8.83 -1.96
C PRO A 578 -34.05 -8.63 -2.75
N ASN A 579 -35.17 -8.40 -2.06
CA ASN A 579 -36.48 -8.15 -2.70
C ASN A 579 -36.49 -6.96 -3.67
N ALA A 580 -35.51 -6.06 -3.54
CA ALA A 580 -35.40 -4.93 -4.45
C ALA A 580 -34.96 -5.37 -5.86
N VAL A 581 -34.30 -6.53 -5.99
CA VAL A 581 -33.77 -7.04 -7.27
C VAL A 581 -34.93 -7.14 -8.26
N GLN A 582 -34.71 -6.65 -9.47
CA GLN A 582 -35.78 -6.57 -10.48
C GLN A 582 -35.79 -7.82 -11.37
N SER A 583 -34.61 -8.41 -11.63
CA SER A 583 -34.49 -9.65 -12.39
C SER A 583 -33.26 -10.45 -11.97
N ASP A 584 -33.48 -11.67 -11.49
CA ASP A 584 -32.42 -12.60 -11.08
C ASP A 584 -31.43 -12.90 -12.21
N SER A 585 -31.92 -12.92 -13.46
CA SER A 585 -31.10 -13.15 -14.66
C SER A 585 -30.13 -12.01 -15.00
N ARG A 586 -30.18 -10.91 -14.26
CA ARG A 586 -29.25 -9.78 -14.38
C ARG A 586 -28.34 -9.66 -13.16
N VAL A 587 -28.39 -10.63 -12.26
CA VAL A 587 -27.60 -10.63 -11.04
C VAL A 587 -26.26 -11.29 -11.28
N HIS A 588 -25.21 -10.65 -10.77
CA HIS A 588 -23.87 -11.22 -10.70
C HIS A 588 -23.48 -11.43 -9.23
N VAL A 589 -22.75 -12.50 -8.98
CA VAL A 589 -22.12 -12.81 -7.70
C VAL A 589 -20.64 -12.52 -7.83
N VAL A 590 -20.20 -11.48 -7.12
CA VAL A 590 -18.81 -11.08 -7.02
C VAL A 590 -18.26 -11.58 -5.70
N VAL A 591 -17.14 -12.28 -5.72
CA VAL A 591 -16.39 -12.71 -4.54
C VAL A 591 -15.04 -12.03 -4.56
N MET A 592 -14.67 -11.42 -3.43
CA MET A 592 -13.38 -10.76 -3.22
C MET A 592 -12.66 -11.43 -2.06
N LEU A 593 -11.35 -11.61 -2.19
CA LEU A 593 -10.46 -11.89 -1.07
C LEU A 593 -9.84 -10.58 -0.61
N VAL A 594 -10.11 -10.19 0.63
CA VAL A 594 -9.73 -8.89 1.20
C VAL A 594 -8.77 -9.08 2.36
N ASP A 595 -7.73 -8.26 2.43
CA ASP A 595 -6.94 -8.08 3.67
C ASP A 595 -7.65 -7.05 4.55
N ASN A 596 -8.18 -7.46 5.71
CA ASN A 596 -8.93 -6.56 6.58
C ASN A 596 -8.04 -5.57 7.36
N GLY A 597 -6.71 -5.76 7.37
CA GLY A 597 -5.76 -4.81 7.96
C GLY A 597 -5.50 -3.60 7.07
N THR A 598 -5.46 -3.80 5.74
CA THR A 598 -5.20 -2.75 4.74
C THR A 598 -6.41 -2.37 3.90
N TYR A 599 -7.47 -3.17 3.97
CA TYR A 599 -8.66 -3.18 3.10
C TYR A 599 -8.40 -3.59 1.65
N GLU A 600 -7.17 -3.92 1.25
CA GLU A 600 -6.83 -4.31 -0.12
C GLU A 600 -7.67 -5.51 -0.59
N VAL A 601 -8.20 -5.43 -1.82
CA VAL A 601 -8.69 -6.60 -2.55
C VAL A 601 -7.48 -7.30 -3.18
N LEU A 602 -7.10 -8.45 -2.63
CA LEU A 602 -5.96 -9.23 -3.13
C LEU A 602 -6.26 -9.81 -4.51
N ASN A 603 -7.48 -10.32 -4.71
CA ASN A 603 -8.01 -10.77 -6.00
C ASN A 603 -9.53 -10.97 -5.91
N SER A 604 -10.18 -11.20 -7.05
CA SER A 604 -11.63 -11.40 -7.11
C SER A 604 -12.07 -12.40 -8.16
N LYS A 605 -13.36 -12.77 -8.14
CA LYS A 605 -14.03 -13.52 -9.19
C LYS A 605 -15.48 -13.06 -9.29
N SER A 606 -16.00 -12.94 -10.50
CA SER A 606 -17.43 -12.70 -10.75
C SER A 606 -18.02 -13.82 -11.60
N VAL A 607 -19.23 -14.23 -11.27
CA VAL A 607 -20.05 -15.15 -12.06
C VAL A 607 -21.49 -14.65 -12.11
N LYS A 608 -22.18 -14.90 -13.22
CA LYS A 608 -23.60 -14.61 -13.33
C LYS A 608 -24.43 -15.59 -12.51
N LEU A 609 -25.47 -15.12 -11.82
CA LEU A 609 -26.42 -15.96 -11.12
C LEU A 609 -27.24 -16.77 -12.15
N LYS A 610 -27.07 -18.09 -12.20
CA LYS A 610 -27.89 -19.00 -13.04
C LYS A 610 -29.04 -19.59 -12.21
N GLY A 611 -30.23 -19.71 -12.80
CA GLY A 611 -31.45 -20.21 -12.15
C GLY A 611 -31.44 -21.74 -11.92
N GLN A 612 -31.77 -22.15 -10.70
CA GLN A 612 -32.26 -23.47 -10.24
C GLN A 612 -31.76 -24.74 -10.97
N ILE A 613 -30.78 -25.44 -10.37
CA ILE A 613 -30.69 -26.91 -10.44
C ILE A 613 -31.17 -27.44 -9.09
N GLY A 614 -32.34 -28.07 -9.08
CA GLY A 614 -32.84 -28.77 -7.90
C GLY A 614 -32.02 -30.03 -7.67
N ASN A 615 -31.57 -30.22 -6.43
CA ASN A 615 -31.04 -31.47 -5.86
C ASN A 615 -30.48 -32.48 -6.86
N GLU A 616 -29.42 -32.12 -7.58
CA GLU A 616 -28.35 -33.04 -7.86
C GLU A 616 -27.08 -32.36 -7.39
N GLU A 617 -26.22 -33.11 -6.73
CA GLU A 617 -24.90 -32.63 -6.37
C GLU A 617 -24.26 -31.99 -7.60
N LEU A 618 -23.89 -30.71 -7.50
CA LEU A 618 -22.82 -30.18 -8.32
C LEU A 618 -21.52 -30.83 -7.84
N SER A 619 -21.40 -32.13 -8.11
CA SER A 619 -20.11 -32.78 -8.21
C SER A 619 -19.45 -32.18 -9.44
N ASN A 620 -18.26 -31.64 -9.30
CA ASN A 620 -17.39 -31.22 -10.40
C ASN A 620 -17.38 -32.25 -11.54
N ALA A 621 -18.15 -32.04 -12.60
CA ALA A 621 -18.01 -32.67 -13.92
C ALA A 621 -18.98 -31.96 -14.88
N ASN A 622 -18.68 -31.71 -16.15
CA ASN A 622 -18.80 -32.77 -17.17
C ASN A 622 -18.29 -32.29 -18.54
N VAL A 623 -17.13 -31.62 -18.57
CA VAL A 623 -16.19 -31.90 -19.66
C VAL A 623 -14.98 -32.59 -19.05
N LEU A 624 -14.85 -33.89 -19.31
CA LEU A 624 -13.70 -34.68 -18.85
C LEU A 624 -12.72 -34.81 -20.01
N VAL A 625 -11.50 -34.32 -19.82
CA VAL A 625 -10.43 -34.48 -20.80
C VAL A 625 -9.28 -35.29 -20.20
N TYR A 626 -9.00 -36.47 -20.76
CA TYR A 626 -8.01 -37.38 -20.19
C TYR A 626 -7.40 -38.35 -21.22
N PRO A 627 -6.15 -38.80 -21.03
CA PRO A 627 -5.19 -38.28 -20.05
C PRO A 627 -4.70 -36.88 -20.45
N ASN A 628 -4.45 -36.02 -19.46
CA ASN A 628 -3.74 -34.77 -19.62
C ASN A 628 -2.69 -34.67 -18.49
N PRO A 629 -1.38 -34.83 -18.78
CA PRO A 629 -0.75 -34.83 -20.10
C PRO A 629 -1.12 -36.02 -21.01
N ALA A 630 -1.22 -35.76 -22.31
CA ALA A 630 -1.48 -36.74 -23.37
C ALA A 630 -0.17 -37.16 -24.06
N ALA A 631 -0.09 -38.41 -24.53
CA ALA A 631 1.02 -38.89 -25.35
C ALA A 631 0.58 -38.98 -26.83
N ASP A 632 -0.07 -40.08 -27.21
CA ASP A 632 -0.51 -40.34 -28.58
C ASP A 632 -1.97 -39.97 -28.85
N HIS A 633 -2.79 -39.88 -27.79
CA HIS A 633 -4.19 -39.49 -27.86
C HIS A 633 -4.69 -38.97 -26.50
N PHE A 634 -5.84 -38.28 -26.52
CA PHE A 634 -6.66 -38.01 -25.34
C PHE A 634 -8.15 -38.12 -25.69
N TYR A 635 -8.98 -38.28 -24.67
CA TYR A 635 -10.42 -38.41 -24.77
C TYR A 635 -11.09 -37.15 -24.23
N VAL A 636 -12.21 -36.79 -24.83
CA VAL A 636 -13.10 -35.71 -24.40
C VAL A 636 -14.48 -36.32 -24.18
N ASN A 637 -15.00 -36.23 -22.97
CA ASN A 637 -16.41 -36.48 -22.69
C ASN A 637 -17.07 -35.13 -22.42
N ALA A 638 -17.96 -34.70 -23.31
CA ALA A 638 -18.66 -33.41 -23.24
C ALA A 638 -20.18 -33.57 -23.07
N GLU A 639 -20.63 -34.70 -22.48
CA GLU A 639 -22.05 -35.07 -22.38
C GLU A 639 -22.92 -33.99 -21.74
N ALA A 640 -22.38 -33.18 -20.82
CA ALA A 640 -23.15 -32.12 -20.19
C ALA A 640 -23.32 -30.84 -21.01
N MET A 641 -22.62 -30.69 -22.13
CA MET A 641 -22.82 -29.52 -23.00
C MET A 641 -24.12 -29.64 -23.80
N GLY A 642 -24.55 -30.87 -24.12
CA GLY A 642 -25.78 -31.12 -24.88
C GLY A 642 -25.70 -30.71 -26.36
N GLY A 643 -26.42 -31.44 -27.23
CA GLY A 643 -26.44 -31.16 -28.67
C GLY A 643 -25.12 -31.42 -29.39
N ASP A 644 -24.95 -30.77 -30.54
CA ASP A 644 -23.72 -30.82 -31.34
C ASP A 644 -22.62 -29.95 -30.71
N VAL A 645 -21.40 -30.47 -30.69
CA VAL A 645 -20.19 -29.79 -30.21
C VAL A 645 -19.11 -29.73 -31.28
N SER A 646 -18.48 -28.55 -31.41
CA SER A 646 -17.28 -28.33 -32.22
C SER A 646 -16.05 -28.40 -31.31
N ILE A 647 -15.09 -29.25 -31.65
CA ILE A 647 -13.82 -29.38 -30.92
C ILE A 647 -12.69 -28.80 -31.78
N ASN A 648 -11.96 -27.85 -31.23
CA ASN A 648 -10.79 -27.23 -31.84
C ASN A 648 -9.57 -27.37 -30.93
N LEU A 649 -8.45 -27.87 -31.47
CA LEU A 649 -7.15 -27.89 -30.78
C LEU A 649 -6.22 -26.90 -31.45
N VAL A 650 -5.68 -25.97 -30.67
CA VAL A 650 -4.86 -24.85 -31.16
C VAL A 650 -3.46 -24.92 -30.55
N ASN A 651 -2.42 -24.64 -31.35
CA ASN A 651 -1.05 -24.58 -30.86
C ASN A 651 -0.73 -23.21 -30.21
N SER A 652 0.47 -23.06 -29.64
CA SER A 652 0.91 -21.85 -28.92
C SER A 652 1.01 -20.57 -29.76
N ILE A 653 0.89 -20.66 -31.09
CA ILE A 653 0.87 -19.51 -32.01
C ILE A 653 -0.53 -19.24 -32.59
N GLY A 654 -1.57 -19.86 -32.03
CA GLY A 654 -2.96 -19.63 -32.42
C GLY A 654 -3.42 -20.39 -33.68
N GLN A 655 -2.61 -21.32 -34.20
CA GLN A 655 -3.01 -22.13 -35.35
C GLN A 655 -3.83 -23.35 -34.91
N VAL A 656 -5.00 -23.54 -35.52
CA VAL A 656 -5.82 -24.75 -35.35
C VAL A 656 -5.07 -25.95 -35.95
N VAL A 657 -4.69 -26.91 -35.11
CA VAL A 657 -3.99 -28.14 -35.49
C VAL A 657 -4.91 -29.36 -35.57
N ARG A 658 -6.10 -29.29 -34.95
CA ARG A 658 -7.21 -30.23 -35.09
C ARG A 658 -8.55 -29.51 -35.01
N SER A 659 -9.52 -30.00 -35.76
CA SER A 659 -10.91 -29.57 -35.69
C SER A 659 -11.84 -30.74 -36.05
N SER A 660 -12.90 -30.93 -35.29
CA SER A 660 -13.95 -31.93 -35.57
C SER A 660 -15.29 -31.53 -34.96
N GLU A 661 -16.38 -32.06 -35.50
CA GLU A 661 -17.76 -31.88 -34.99
C GLU A 661 -18.29 -33.24 -34.52
N HIS A 662 -18.97 -33.26 -33.38
CA HIS A 662 -19.47 -34.46 -32.73
C HIS A 662 -20.76 -34.20 -31.96
N GLU A 663 -21.54 -35.25 -31.72
CA GLU A 663 -22.64 -35.19 -30.76
C GLU A 663 -22.06 -35.27 -29.33
N SER A 664 -22.48 -34.37 -28.43
CA SER A 664 -21.98 -34.29 -27.04
C SER A 664 -22.08 -35.59 -26.25
N SER A 665 -23.03 -36.47 -26.58
CA SER A 665 -23.21 -37.78 -25.95
C SER A 665 -22.11 -38.82 -26.27
N GLU A 666 -21.22 -38.52 -27.22
CA GLU A 666 -20.10 -39.39 -27.57
C GLU A 666 -18.85 -39.07 -26.74
N VAL A 667 -18.09 -40.10 -26.34
CA VAL A 667 -16.72 -39.92 -25.88
C VAL A 667 -15.81 -39.83 -27.10
N ILE A 668 -15.17 -38.69 -27.28
CA ILE A 668 -14.43 -38.33 -28.49
C ILE A 668 -12.94 -38.58 -28.27
N GLU A 669 -12.31 -39.37 -29.13
CA GLU A 669 -10.86 -39.60 -29.11
C GLU A 669 -10.15 -38.65 -30.08
N LEU A 670 -9.22 -37.84 -29.57
CA LEU A 670 -8.34 -37.00 -30.38
C LEU A 670 -6.94 -37.59 -30.45
N ASN A 671 -6.50 -37.93 -31.66
CA ASN A 671 -5.15 -38.41 -31.94
C ASN A 671 -4.15 -37.25 -32.03
N THR A 672 -3.10 -37.34 -31.22
CA THR A 672 -2.01 -36.37 -31.06
C THR A 672 -0.63 -36.91 -31.46
N SER A 673 -0.55 -38.13 -32.02
CA SER A 673 0.72 -38.84 -32.32
C SER A 673 1.62 -38.21 -33.39
N ASP A 674 1.12 -37.24 -34.16
CA ASP A 674 1.82 -36.43 -35.17
C ASP A 674 2.13 -35.00 -34.68
N LEU A 675 1.60 -34.60 -33.52
CA LEU A 675 1.85 -33.29 -32.90
C LEU A 675 3.13 -33.29 -32.07
N GLY A 676 3.87 -32.19 -32.07
CA GLY A 676 5.10 -32.04 -31.28
C GLY A 676 4.82 -31.96 -29.78
N THR A 677 5.83 -32.26 -28.96
CA THR A 677 5.78 -32.01 -27.50
C THR A 677 5.54 -30.53 -27.25
N GLY A 678 4.54 -30.19 -26.44
CA GLY A 678 4.16 -28.80 -26.22
C GLY A 678 2.80 -28.62 -25.58
N VAL A 679 2.40 -27.36 -25.44
CA VAL A 679 1.11 -26.97 -24.87
C VAL A 679 0.17 -26.58 -25.99
N TYR A 680 -1.05 -27.10 -25.90
CA TYR A 680 -2.14 -26.85 -26.82
C TYR A 680 -3.36 -26.36 -26.04
N ILE A 681 -4.22 -25.59 -26.70
CA ILE A 681 -5.50 -25.14 -26.15
C ILE A 681 -6.60 -25.93 -26.83
N LEU A 682 -7.36 -26.69 -26.06
CA LEU A 682 -8.58 -27.35 -26.49
C LEU A 682 -9.74 -26.42 -26.23
N THR A 683 -10.51 -26.10 -27.26
CA THR A 683 -11.79 -25.39 -27.18
C THR A 683 -12.89 -26.33 -27.64
N ILE A 684 -13.97 -26.42 -26.87
CA ILE A 684 -15.17 -27.18 -27.20
C ILE A 684 -16.33 -26.19 -27.18
N GLU A 685 -17.07 -26.09 -28.26
CA GLU A 685 -18.13 -25.10 -28.43
C GLU A 685 -19.44 -25.80 -28.78
N SER A 686 -20.51 -25.43 -28.09
CA SER A 686 -21.90 -25.72 -28.43
C SER A 686 -22.61 -24.40 -28.76
N ASP A 687 -23.87 -24.46 -29.16
CA ASP A 687 -24.68 -23.26 -29.44
C ASP A 687 -24.81 -22.32 -28.22
N ASP A 688 -24.75 -22.86 -26.99
CA ASP A 688 -25.01 -22.13 -25.74
C ASP A 688 -23.79 -22.00 -24.81
N GLU A 689 -22.76 -22.83 -24.98
CA GLU A 689 -21.60 -22.90 -24.07
C GLU A 689 -20.27 -23.11 -24.82
N SER A 690 -19.20 -22.51 -24.30
CA SER A 690 -17.81 -22.75 -24.72
C SER A 690 -16.99 -23.22 -23.52
N TYR A 691 -16.24 -24.29 -23.70
CA TYR A 691 -15.31 -24.85 -22.74
C TYR A 691 -13.90 -24.78 -23.29
N THR A 692 -12.94 -24.31 -22.49
CA THR A 692 -11.54 -24.24 -22.89
C THR A 692 -10.65 -24.89 -21.84
N GLN A 693 -9.80 -25.82 -22.26
CA GLN A 693 -8.83 -26.50 -21.40
C GLN A 693 -7.45 -26.57 -22.05
N ARG A 694 -6.41 -26.35 -21.23
CA ARG A 694 -5.02 -26.55 -21.62
C ARG A 694 -4.68 -28.05 -21.69
N ILE A 695 -4.13 -28.51 -22.81
CA ILE A 695 -3.64 -29.88 -23.01
C ILE A 695 -2.11 -29.86 -23.15
N SER A 696 -1.44 -30.69 -22.35
CA SER A 696 0.00 -30.90 -22.45
C SER A 696 0.27 -32.18 -23.23
N ILE A 697 0.94 -32.08 -24.37
CA ILE A 697 1.44 -33.25 -25.10
C ILE A 697 2.88 -33.51 -24.67
N VAL A 698 3.14 -34.69 -24.10
CA VAL A 698 4.45 -35.13 -23.63
C VAL A 698 4.85 -36.43 -24.32
N ARG A 699 6.11 -36.54 -24.73
CA ARG A 699 6.68 -37.73 -25.34
C ARG A 699 7.88 -38.23 -24.56
#